data_AF-M5RUC5-F1
#
_entry.id   AF-M5RUC5-F1
#
_cell.length_a   1.000
_cell.length_b   1.000
_cell.length_c   1.000
_cell.angle_alpha   90.00
_cell.angle_beta   90.00
_cell.angle_gamma   90.00
#
_symmetry.space_group_name_H-M   'P 1'
#
loop_
_entity.id
_entity.type
_entity.pdbx_description
1 polymer ?
#
loop_
_entity_poly.entity_id
_entity_poly.type
_entity_poly.pdbx_seq_one_letter_code
_entity_poly.pdbx_strand_id
1 'polypeptide(L)'
;MSVFRNKVSVGESTRFDPLRVGANVVVTLVVLVLTTTLKAQTLEPVAQWRFDGESSLGTWWGKTGTIADGPRPPKYPGFESSNTAMSFAGHKGAILIKDHERGGATNVRFGAGDTFAFETWVKFRSIHAGQIVYVLGKGRHPAHGEDFGDDNQNYSIRFQGTAGAAKFGLLFTSEHPETHKRAWHRWWSKSVLPSTGWHHVALEFTFGKSDSLRAWIDGKPVKGEWDESGPTDLPPVQDADDLVIGTGFTRGASSSFQGWLDNLAIYRGSLDPAEIAERYRFVPPPPAVTPEMIPHGKVLVQISEDGVPKSNNWPDEPIVTETYHEDVFGLFELPHKYVATGVRGDRSNPSHLRASAIVNLPAGKHRLLVRGRGRGRLFIDGKNLLETPPRPHDPGGYQPLSVQDEYLDLGPDFRFAPPGNRDAWCEFETDGGEHFIILETMVGGVTGRSTFRPELGETVVAVSLEGSKSWSLLSAGDHAVPYTDEGWQAYESERRKVLAKMNADSRAERRDAHHEYWDRRRNAAAEWLANTAPVTVPELPLGYPAHNAIDHFIAARIAKVKQDSVQGETGGVDYFKQIRPLLESRCYDCHRGGKAKGDLRLDDHASVLTGGDYDGPAIVPGHVDQSALIDRITSDDEDVIMPPKGEPLTDEEVSLLRRWIQEGAVWPQFDVDS
;
A
#
# COMPACT_ATOMS: atom_id res chain seq x y z
N MET A 1 81.52 -2.56 -2.16
CA MET A 1 82.59 -3.58 -2.25
C MET A 1 82.19 -4.60 -3.32
N SER A 2 83.12 -4.99 -4.22
CA SER A 2 83.07 -6.07 -5.25
C SER A 2 81.69 -6.40 -5.90
N VAL A 3 81.38 -6.05 -7.18
CA VAL A 3 81.95 -6.55 -8.47
C VAL A 3 81.75 -8.08 -8.58
N PHE A 4 81.05 -8.67 -9.58
CA PHE A 4 81.24 -8.74 -11.05
C PHE A 4 79.90 -9.02 -11.81
N ARG A 5 79.73 -8.97 -13.15
CA ARG A 5 80.27 -8.17 -14.29
C ARG A 5 79.54 -8.57 -15.61
N ASN A 6 79.25 -7.61 -16.49
CA ASN A 6 78.55 -7.72 -17.79
C ASN A 6 79.00 -8.83 -18.78
N LYS A 7 78.10 -9.22 -19.72
CA LYS A 7 78.20 -9.02 -21.21
C LYS A 7 76.80 -9.34 -21.86
N VAL A 8 76.17 -8.58 -22.78
CA VAL A 8 76.55 -7.98 -24.09
C VAL A 8 76.52 -9.03 -25.24
N SER A 9 75.95 -8.84 -26.46
CA SER A 9 75.01 -7.85 -27.09
C SER A 9 74.84 -8.19 -28.61
N VAL A 10 73.95 -7.49 -29.36
CA VAL A 10 73.94 -7.36 -30.87
C VAL A 10 73.58 -8.66 -31.63
N GLY A 11 72.97 -8.75 -32.83
CA GLY A 11 72.40 -7.85 -33.87
C GLY A 11 71.85 -8.76 -35.02
N GLU A 12 71.30 -8.36 -36.17
CA GLU A 12 70.87 -7.07 -36.76
C GLU A 12 69.71 -7.37 -37.79
N SER A 13 68.93 -6.40 -38.30
CA SER A 13 69.02 -5.74 -39.64
C SER A 13 69.26 -6.65 -40.88
N THR A 14 68.66 -6.46 -42.07
CA THR A 14 67.83 -5.36 -42.63
C THR A 14 66.99 -5.79 -43.87
N ARG A 15 65.97 -4.97 -44.19
CA ARG A 15 65.39 -4.66 -45.53
C ARG A 15 64.44 -5.65 -46.24
N PHE A 16 63.64 -5.03 -47.12
CA PHE A 16 62.39 -5.49 -47.74
C PHE A 16 62.36 -4.89 -49.16
N ASP A 17 61.92 -5.64 -50.18
CA ASP A 17 61.39 -5.09 -51.45
C ASP A 17 60.52 -6.16 -52.14
N PRO A 18 59.43 -5.81 -52.87
CA PRO A 18 58.35 -6.76 -53.19
C PRO A 18 58.31 -7.21 -54.66
N LEU A 19 57.67 -8.36 -54.93
CA LEU A 19 56.66 -8.53 -56.00
C LEU A 19 55.94 -9.89 -55.93
N ARG A 20 54.73 -9.93 -56.51
CA ARG A 20 53.74 -11.04 -56.56
C ARG A 20 54.38 -12.37 -57.02
N VAL A 21 53.91 -13.56 -56.60
CA VAL A 21 52.64 -14.22 -57.04
C VAL A 21 52.39 -15.49 -56.20
N GLY A 22 51.11 -15.80 -55.92
CA GLY A 22 50.59 -17.18 -55.92
C GLY A 22 50.88 -18.12 -54.75
N ALA A 23 49.93 -18.18 -53.81
CA ALA A 23 49.55 -19.35 -53.00
C ALA A 23 50.67 -20.26 -52.43
N ASN A 24 50.98 -20.08 -51.15
CA ASN A 24 51.27 -21.20 -50.24
C ASN A 24 51.03 -20.85 -48.77
N VAL A 25 50.65 -21.85 -48.00
CA VAL A 25 50.31 -21.75 -46.56
C VAL A 25 51.58 -21.64 -45.72
N VAL A 26 51.76 -20.52 -44.99
CA VAL A 26 52.68 -20.46 -43.84
C VAL A 26 52.09 -19.62 -42.70
N VAL A 27 51.61 -20.33 -41.68
CA VAL A 27 51.77 -20.08 -40.24
C VAL A 27 52.22 -18.66 -39.83
N THR A 28 51.28 -17.86 -39.31
CA THR A 28 51.62 -16.81 -38.35
C THR A 28 52.05 -17.45 -37.04
N LEU A 29 53.29 -17.24 -36.63
CA LEU A 29 53.76 -17.65 -35.30
C LEU A 29 53.10 -16.77 -34.23
N VAL A 30 51.92 -17.18 -33.76
CA VAL A 30 51.32 -16.58 -32.57
C VAL A 30 52.26 -16.87 -31.41
N VAL A 31 52.86 -15.82 -30.85
CA VAL A 31 53.49 -15.91 -29.52
C VAL A 31 52.37 -16.18 -28.54
N LEU A 32 52.16 -17.46 -28.25
CA LEU A 32 51.21 -17.91 -27.25
C LEU A 32 51.80 -17.55 -25.89
N VAL A 33 51.65 -16.29 -25.50
CA VAL A 33 51.67 -15.93 -24.08
C VAL A 33 50.49 -16.68 -23.49
N LEU A 34 50.78 -17.86 -22.93
CA LEU A 34 49.91 -18.52 -21.96
C LEU A 34 49.88 -17.62 -20.72
N THR A 35 49.13 -16.51 -20.83
CA THR A 35 48.37 -16.01 -19.70
C THR A 35 47.39 -17.12 -19.38
N THR A 36 47.82 -18.07 -18.56
CA THR A 36 46.92 -18.81 -17.69
C THR A 36 46.25 -17.78 -16.83
N THR A 37 45.14 -17.23 -17.33
CA THR A 37 44.14 -16.60 -16.49
C THR A 37 43.73 -17.69 -15.52
N LEU A 38 44.25 -17.59 -14.28
CA LEU A 38 43.56 -18.20 -13.16
C LEU A 38 42.20 -17.51 -13.13
N LYS A 39 41.20 -18.13 -13.76
CA LYS A 39 39.83 -17.92 -13.33
C LYS A 39 39.84 -18.25 -11.85
N ALA A 40 39.41 -17.29 -11.03
CA ALA A 40 39.09 -17.59 -9.64
C ALA A 40 38.16 -18.81 -9.64
N GLN A 41 38.49 -19.81 -8.83
CA GLN A 41 37.67 -21.00 -8.74
C GLN A 41 36.34 -20.59 -8.13
N THR A 42 35.26 -20.66 -8.91
CA THR A 42 33.91 -20.33 -8.46
C THR A 42 33.58 -21.16 -7.22
N LEU A 43 33.07 -20.51 -6.18
CA LEU A 43 32.78 -21.18 -4.92
C LEU A 43 31.61 -22.16 -5.13
N GLU A 44 31.90 -23.47 -5.08
CA GLU A 44 30.87 -24.49 -5.26
C GLU A 44 29.91 -24.54 -4.06
N PRO A 45 28.58 -24.60 -4.27
CA PRO A 45 27.62 -24.65 -3.19
C PRO A 45 27.64 -26.01 -2.48
N VAL A 46 27.58 -26.00 -1.13
CA VAL A 46 27.38 -27.23 -0.34
C VAL A 46 25.92 -27.71 -0.41
N ALA A 47 24.98 -26.81 -0.75
CA ALA A 47 23.61 -27.17 -1.10
C ALA A 47 23.00 -26.08 -2.01
N GLN A 48 22.21 -26.47 -3.01
CA GLN A 48 21.59 -25.55 -3.98
C GLN A 48 20.17 -26.00 -4.37
N TRP A 49 19.31 -25.02 -4.64
CA TRP A 49 17.96 -25.18 -5.18
C TRP A 49 17.75 -24.15 -6.29
N ARG A 50 17.80 -24.63 -7.54
CA ARG A 50 17.58 -23.84 -8.76
C ARG A 50 16.10 -23.75 -9.16
N PHE A 51 15.29 -24.70 -8.71
CA PHE A 51 13.83 -24.77 -8.99
C PHE A 51 13.44 -24.74 -10.49
N ASP A 52 14.36 -25.19 -11.36
CA ASP A 52 14.25 -25.32 -12.82
C ASP A 52 13.72 -26.70 -13.28
N GLY A 53 13.42 -27.59 -12.34
CA GLY A 53 12.93 -28.94 -12.60
C GLY A 53 14.01 -30.03 -12.56
N GLU A 54 15.27 -29.65 -12.42
CA GLU A 54 16.36 -30.60 -12.13
C GLU A 54 16.31 -31.10 -10.68
N SER A 55 17.11 -32.12 -10.37
CA SER A 55 17.10 -32.77 -9.05
C SER A 55 17.52 -31.81 -7.94
N SER A 56 16.56 -31.45 -7.07
CA SER A 56 16.78 -30.58 -5.91
C SER A 56 16.95 -31.39 -4.62
N LEU A 57 17.67 -30.85 -3.65
CA LEU A 57 18.02 -31.54 -2.41
C LEU A 57 16.84 -31.55 -1.42
N GLY A 58 16.65 -32.67 -0.72
CA GLY A 58 15.62 -32.82 0.31
C GLY A 58 14.25 -33.25 -0.24
N THR A 59 13.24 -33.26 0.63
CA THR A 59 11.88 -33.71 0.31
C THR A 59 10.83 -32.71 0.79
N TRP A 60 9.67 -32.68 0.13
CA TRP A 60 8.57 -31.80 0.54
C TRP A 60 7.89 -32.32 1.82
N TRP A 61 7.84 -31.46 2.83
CA TRP A 61 7.15 -31.70 4.08
C TRP A 61 5.77 -31.02 4.10
N GLY A 62 4.73 -31.76 3.75
CA GLY A 62 3.36 -31.26 3.61
C GLY A 62 3.01 -30.95 2.15
N LYS A 63 2.34 -29.83 1.91
CA LYS A 63 1.94 -29.42 0.55
C LYS A 63 3.15 -29.01 -0.28
N THR A 64 3.36 -29.68 -1.40
CA THR A 64 4.34 -29.31 -2.44
C THR A 64 4.08 -27.88 -2.94
N GLY A 65 5.15 -27.11 -3.11
CA GLY A 65 5.11 -25.82 -3.80
C GLY A 65 4.70 -25.96 -5.27
N THR A 66 4.35 -24.83 -5.89
CA THR A 66 4.06 -24.78 -7.33
C THR A 66 5.19 -24.07 -8.06
N ILE A 67 5.65 -24.66 -9.16
CA ILE A 67 6.51 -23.96 -10.13
C ILE A 67 5.76 -22.72 -10.63
N ALA A 68 6.48 -21.61 -10.74
CA ALA A 68 6.00 -20.33 -11.25
C ALA A 68 7.13 -19.62 -12.00
N ASP A 69 6.82 -18.48 -12.61
CA ASP A 69 7.81 -17.67 -13.32
C ASP A 69 8.79 -17.00 -12.34
N GLY A 70 10.09 -17.25 -12.54
CA GLY A 70 11.16 -16.61 -11.78
C GLY A 70 11.47 -15.19 -12.26
N PRO A 71 12.59 -14.59 -11.83
CA PRO A 71 13.19 -13.47 -12.52
C PRO A 71 13.49 -13.85 -13.98
N ARG A 72 13.12 -12.99 -14.94
CA ARG A 72 13.27 -13.21 -16.39
C ARG A 72 13.58 -11.92 -17.16
N PRO A 73 14.17 -11.98 -18.36
CA PRO A 73 14.27 -10.87 -19.29
C PRO A 73 12.89 -10.33 -19.73
N PRO A 74 12.78 -9.05 -20.15
CA PRO A 74 13.85 -8.05 -20.15
C PRO A 74 14.20 -7.53 -18.74
N LYS A 75 13.27 -7.68 -17.77
CA LYS A 75 13.35 -7.06 -16.43
C LYS A 75 14.56 -7.52 -15.61
N TYR A 76 14.93 -8.79 -15.72
CA TYR A 76 16.12 -9.38 -15.12
C TYR A 76 16.96 -10.06 -16.21
N PRO A 77 17.82 -9.32 -16.94
CA PRO A 77 18.57 -9.85 -18.09
C PRO A 77 19.69 -10.83 -17.72
N GLY A 78 19.94 -11.06 -16.42
CA GLY A 78 20.87 -12.10 -15.95
C GLY A 78 20.29 -13.52 -15.96
N PHE A 79 19.06 -13.71 -16.43
CA PHE A 79 18.32 -14.97 -16.42
C PHE A 79 17.89 -15.40 -17.81
N GLU A 80 17.64 -16.70 -17.97
CA GLU A 80 16.99 -17.25 -19.15
C GLU A 80 15.50 -16.88 -19.22
N SER A 81 14.95 -16.80 -20.44
CA SER A 81 13.52 -16.50 -20.65
C SER A 81 12.57 -17.58 -20.14
N SER A 82 13.08 -18.80 -19.92
CA SER A 82 12.35 -19.93 -19.33
C SER A 82 12.50 -20.04 -17.81
N ASN A 83 13.29 -19.19 -17.15
CA ASN A 83 13.66 -19.36 -15.74
C ASN A 83 12.45 -19.51 -14.80
N THR A 84 12.49 -20.44 -13.86
CA THR A 84 11.37 -20.74 -12.95
C THR A 84 11.76 -20.62 -11.48
N ALA A 85 10.76 -20.39 -10.65
CA ALA A 85 10.87 -20.29 -9.21
C ALA A 85 9.86 -21.18 -8.51
N MET A 86 10.09 -21.46 -7.23
CA MET A 86 9.20 -22.28 -6.41
C MET A 86 8.36 -21.46 -5.45
N SER A 87 7.05 -21.70 -5.43
CA SER A 87 6.14 -21.04 -4.49
C SER A 87 6.13 -21.73 -3.12
N PHE A 88 6.08 -20.92 -2.06
CA PHE A 88 5.93 -21.35 -0.67
C PHE A 88 4.65 -20.77 -0.07
N ALA A 89 3.80 -21.65 0.46
CA ALA A 89 2.44 -21.34 0.90
C ALA A 89 2.32 -21.22 2.43
N GLY A 90 3.30 -20.59 3.07
CA GLY A 90 3.39 -20.52 4.54
C GLY A 90 3.57 -21.91 5.15
N HIS A 91 3.04 -22.09 6.36
CA HIS A 91 3.21 -23.31 7.16
C HIS A 91 2.76 -24.61 6.49
N LYS A 92 2.02 -24.54 5.38
CA LYS A 92 1.46 -25.70 4.67
C LYS A 92 2.51 -26.51 3.91
N GLY A 93 3.64 -25.91 3.51
CA GLY A 93 4.66 -26.56 2.69
C GLY A 93 6.06 -26.04 2.98
N ALA A 94 6.99 -26.96 3.18
CA ALA A 94 8.41 -26.70 3.41
C ALA A 94 9.25 -27.77 2.70
N ILE A 95 10.53 -27.52 2.48
CA ILE A 95 11.49 -28.55 2.05
C ILE A 95 12.32 -28.95 3.26
N LEU A 96 12.39 -30.25 3.55
CA LEU A 96 13.17 -30.85 4.63
C LEU A 96 14.45 -31.48 4.04
N ILE A 97 15.60 -31.13 4.59
CA ILE A 97 16.90 -31.67 4.21
C ILE A 97 17.44 -32.43 5.41
N LYS A 98 17.60 -33.74 5.25
CA LYS A 98 18.16 -34.60 6.28
C LYS A 98 19.66 -34.41 6.43
N ASP A 99 20.08 -33.53 7.33
CA ASP A 99 21.51 -33.25 7.55
C ASP A 99 22.19 -34.36 8.36
N HIS A 100 21.43 -35.15 9.13
CA HIS A 100 21.93 -36.37 9.77
C HIS A 100 22.35 -37.47 8.79
N GLU A 101 21.76 -37.51 7.58
CA GLU A 101 22.13 -38.45 6.50
C GLU A 101 23.28 -37.92 5.62
N ARG A 102 23.78 -36.69 5.87
CA ARG A 102 24.86 -36.05 5.10
C ARG A 102 26.19 -36.13 5.85
N GLY A 103 27.30 -36.25 5.10
CA GLY A 103 28.64 -36.42 5.68
C GLY A 103 29.75 -35.82 4.82
N GLY A 104 30.92 -35.60 5.44
CA GLY A 104 32.06 -34.95 4.76
C GLY A 104 31.73 -33.51 4.36
N ALA A 105 32.30 -33.03 3.25
CA ALA A 105 32.19 -31.64 2.80
C ALA A 105 30.75 -31.18 2.41
N THR A 106 29.79 -32.11 2.28
CA THR A 106 28.41 -31.80 1.86
C THR A 106 27.45 -31.59 3.03
N ASN A 107 27.89 -31.67 4.28
CA ASN A 107 27.05 -31.33 5.44
C ASN A 107 26.82 -29.82 5.56
N VAL A 108 25.71 -29.41 6.18
CA VAL A 108 25.36 -28.00 6.42
C VAL A 108 25.55 -27.59 7.89
N ARG A 109 26.59 -28.11 8.54
CA ARG A 109 27.02 -27.75 9.91
C ARG A 109 28.22 -26.82 9.82
N PHE A 110 28.16 -25.69 10.52
CA PHE A 110 29.18 -24.64 10.49
C PHE A 110 29.62 -24.34 11.92
N GLY A 111 30.93 -24.32 12.19
CA GLY A 111 31.51 -24.20 13.53
C GLY A 111 32.53 -23.06 13.63
N ALA A 112 33.31 -23.05 14.71
CA ALA A 112 34.33 -22.02 14.92
C ALA A 112 35.33 -21.99 13.75
N GLY A 113 35.46 -20.83 13.10
CA GLY A 113 36.32 -20.62 11.94
C GLY A 113 35.68 -20.94 10.58
N ASP A 114 34.51 -21.58 10.53
CA ASP A 114 33.79 -21.78 9.27
C ASP A 114 33.15 -20.47 8.79
N THR A 115 33.35 -20.13 7.52
CA THR A 115 32.56 -19.11 6.83
C THR A 115 31.29 -19.75 6.26
N PHE A 116 30.15 -19.46 6.90
CA PHE A 116 28.84 -19.72 6.32
C PHE A 116 28.52 -18.60 5.32
N ALA A 117 28.12 -18.96 4.10
CA ALA A 117 27.56 -18.02 3.16
C ALA A 117 26.26 -18.55 2.53
N PHE A 118 25.37 -17.63 2.19
CA PHE A 118 24.03 -17.89 1.69
C PHE A 118 23.66 -16.86 0.63
N GLU A 119 22.96 -17.29 -0.43
CA GLU A 119 22.23 -16.38 -1.32
C GLU A 119 20.88 -16.98 -1.73
N THR A 120 19.94 -16.12 -2.12
CA THR A 120 18.70 -16.51 -2.81
C THR A 120 18.10 -15.32 -3.54
N TRP A 121 17.35 -15.60 -4.59
CA TRP A 121 16.35 -14.69 -5.12
C TRP A 121 15.02 -14.89 -4.37
N VAL A 122 14.39 -13.79 -3.95
CA VAL A 122 13.16 -13.79 -3.15
C VAL A 122 12.12 -12.85 -3.74
N LYS A 123 10.86 -13.29 -3.71
CA LYS A 123 9.69 -12.45 -3.99
C LYS A 123 8.61 -12.72 -2.96
N PHE A 124 8.18 -11.69 -2.25
CA PHE A 124 7.12 -11.82 -1.24
C PHE A 124 5.75 -11.93 -1.90
N ARG A 125 4.89 -12.81 -1.37
CA ARG A 125 3.44 -12.76 -1.60
C ARG A 125 2.78 -11.90 -0.53
N SER A 126 3.24 -12.03 0.70
CA SER A 126 2.77 -11.27 1.86
C SER A 126 3.82 -11.33 2.98
N ILE A 127 4.04 -10.20 3.62
CA ILE A 127 4.75 -10.11 4.90
C ILE A 127 4.17 -8.88 5.64
N HIS A 128 3.80 -9.04 6.90
CA HIS A 128 3.17 -7.97 7.68
C HIS A 128 4.20 -7.25 8.54
N ALA A 129 3.96 -5.98 8.88
CA ALA A 129 4.84 -5.23 9.77
C ALA A 129 5.01 -5.95 11.12
N GLY A 130 6.25 -6.17 11.55
CA GLY A 130 6.61 -6.93 12.75
C GLY A 130 6.66 -8.46 12.56
N GLN A 131 6.16 -9.01 11.44
CA GLN A 131 6.19 -10.45 11.19
C GLN A 131 7.61 -10.93 10.86
N ILE A 132 8.13 -11.92 11.59
CA ILE A 132 9.42 -12.56 11.32
C ILE A 132 9.18 -13.91 10.64
N VAL A 133 9.62 -14.07 9.39
CA VAL A 133 9.48 -15.32 8.61
C VAL A 133 10.83 -15.95 8.29
N TYR A 134 10.89 -17.29 8.29
CA TYR A 134 12.09 -18.06 7.97
C TYR A 134 12.11 -18.39 6.47
N VAL A 135 13.19 -18.01 5.78
CA VAL A 135 13.55 -18.58 4.48
C VAL A 135 14.17 -19.96 4.70
N LEU A 136 15.01 -20.06 5.73
CA LEU A 136 15.82 -21.22 6.04
C LEU A 136 16.07 -21.28 7.56
N GLY A 137 16.07 -22.48 8.15
CA GLY A 137 16.50 -22.70 9.53
C GLY A 137 17.01 -24.11 9.76
N LYS A 138 18.10 -24.25 10.53
CA LYS A 138 18.61 -25.52 11.06
C LYS A 138 18.58 -25.50 12.58
N GLY A 139 18.10 -26.59 13.18
CA GLY A 139 17.90 -26.74 14.62
C GLY A 139 16.42 -26.73 15.04
N ARG A 140 16.19 -26.93 16.34
CA ARG A 140 14.89 -27.01 17.02
C ARG A 140 14.07 -28.26 16.65
N HIS A 141 14.73 -29.38 16.38
CA HIS A 141 14.09 -30.67 16.17
C HIS A 141 13.72 -31.36 17.52
N PRO A 142 12.42 -31.58 17.81
CA PRO A 142 11.98 -32.02 19.15
C PRO A 142 12.32 -33.48 19.49
N ALA A 143 12.74 -34.30 18.52
CA ALA A 143 13.04 -35.73 18.72
C ALA A 143 14.53 -36.09 18.59
N HIS A 144 15.43 -35.11 18.42
CA HIS A 144 16.88 -35.36 18.33
C HIS A 144 17.72 -34.62 19.38
N GLY A 145 17.06 -33.92 20.31
CA GLY A 145 17.68 -33.37 21.51
C GLY A 145 16.70 -33.40 22.69
N GLU A 146 16.78 -34.44 23.53
CA GLU A 146 15.91 -34.57 24.72
C GLU A 146 16.17 -33.47 25.78
N ASP A 147 17.30 -32.75 25.68
CA ASP A 147 17.67 -31.60 26.53
C ASP A 147 17.46 -30.22 25.86
N PHE A 148 16.97 -30.16 24.61
CA PHE A 148 17.10 -28.97 23.77
C PHE A 148 15.77 -28.19 23.67
N GLY A 149 15.68 -27.11 24.45
CA GLY A 149 14.56 -26.17 24.42
C GLY A 149 14.56 -25.24 23.20
N ASP A 150 13.85 -24.12 23.32
CA ASP A 150 13.68 -23.13 22.25
C ASP A 150 15.00 -22.56 21.71
N ASP A 151 16.07 -22.61 22.51
CA ASP A 151 17.40 -22.09 22.21
C ASP A 151 18.25 -22.96 21.26
N ASN A 152 17.78 -24.14 20.83
CA ASN A 152 18.55 -24.98 19.90
C ASN A 152 18.50 -24.54 18.43
N GLN A 153 18.97 -23.33 18.10
CA GLN A 153 19.05 -22.87 16.72
C GLN A 153 20.51 -22.76 16.28
N ASN A 154 20.97 -23.70 15.44
CA ASN A 154 22.34 -23.63 14.89
C ASN A 154 22.48 -22.35 14.06
N TYR A 155 21.56 -22.13 13.12
CA TYR A 155 21.42 -20.85 12.40
C TYR A 155 20.10 -20.79 11.63
N SER A 156 19.69 -19.59 11.24
CA SER A 156 18.53 -19.35 10.38
C SER A 156 18.67 -18.05 9.60
N ILE A 157 18.12 -18.04 8.39
CA ILE A 157 18.02 -16.87 7.51
C ILE A 157 16.56 -16.46 7.38
N ARG A 158 16.29 -15.19 7.69
CA ARG A 158 14.94 -14.72 8.00
C ARG A 158 14.70 -13.31 7.46
N PHE A 159 13.43 -12.95 7.34
CA PHE A 159 12.97 -11.60 7.04
C PHE A 159 12.07 -11.08 8.15
N GLN A 160 12.18 -9.80 8.50
CA GLN A 160 11.24 -9.09 9.37
C GLN A 160 10.48 -8.05 8.54
N GLY A 161 9.15 -8.17 8.46
CA GLY A 161 8.32 -7.21 7.74
C GLY A 161 8.30 -5.83 8.40
N THR A 162 8.26 -4.79 7.59
CA THR A 162 8.07 -3.39 7.97
C THR A 162 6.88 -2.80 7.19
N ALA A 163 6.70 -1.48 7.17
CA ALA A 163 5.65 -0.85 6.37
C ALA A 163 5.95 -0.93 4.86
N GLY A 164 5.43 -1.96 4.19
CA GLY A 164 5.58 -2.16 2.74
C GLY A 164 6.96 -2.67 2.27
N ALA A 165 7.76 -3.20 3.21
CA ALA A 165 9.11 -3.67 2.97
C ALA A 165 9.51 -4.75 4.00
N ALA A 166 10.74 -5.25 3.96
CA ALA A 166 11.28 -6.20 4.92
C ALA A 166 12.78 -5.97 5.21
N LYS A 167 13.21 -6.15 6.47
CA LYS A 167 14.63 -6.30 6.84
C LYS A 167 15.06 -7.75 6.59
N PHE A 168 16.29 -7.94 6.10
CA PHE A 168 16.95 -9.24 5.97
C PHE A 168 17.76 -9.54 7.23
N GLY A 169 17.87 -10.80 7.66
CA GLY A 169 18.56 -11.12 8.91
C GLY A 169 19.05 -12.54 9.09
N LEU A 170 20.03 -12.65 9.99
CA LEU A 170 20.65 -13.88 10.49
C LEU A 170 20.26 -14.05 11.97
N LEU A 171 20.03 -15.29 12.41
CA LEU A 171 19.92 -15.64 13.82
C LEU A 171 20.62 -16.96 14.08
N PHE A 172 21.43 -17.04 15.14
CA PHE A 172 21.96 -18.27 15.71
C PHE A 172 21.99 -18.22 17.24
N THR A 173 22.13 -19.37 17.89
CA THR A 173 22.44 -19.47 19.32
C THR A 173 23.90 -19.88 19.51
N SER A 174 24.63 -19.25 20.43
CA SER A 174 25.92 -19.75 20.92
C SER A 174 25.78 -20.33 22.34
N GLU A 175 26.71 -21.18 22.74
CA GLU A 175 26.79 -21.74 24.10
C GLU A 175 28.13 -21.36 24.74
N HIS A 176 28.09 -20.83 25.97
CA HIS A 176 29.30 -20.45 26.69
C HIS A 176 30.05 -21.69 27.21
N PRO A 177 31.34 -21.87 26.88
CA PRO A 177 32.05 -23.15 27.05
C PRO A 177 32.14 -23.64 28.50
N GLU A 178 32.20 -22.74 29.49
CA GLU A 178 32.32 -23.12 30.92
C GLU A 178 30.99 -23.20 31.68
N THR A 179 29.98 -22.43 31.27
CA THR A 179 28.73 -22.26 32.03
C THR A 179 27.55 -22.97 31.37
N HIS A 180 27.74 -23.46 30.14
CA HIS A 180 26.70 -23.96 29.24
C HIS A 180 25.52 -23.01 29.03
N LYS A 181 25.68 -21.73 29.40
CA LYS A 181 24.64 -20.72 29.20
C LYS A 181 24.56 -20.37 27.72
N ARG A 182 23.35 -20.47 27.16
CA ARG A 182 23.06 -20.11 25.78
C ARG A 182 22.71 -18.63 25.61
N ALA A 183 23.06 -18.11 24.43
CA ALA A 183 22.84 -16.72 24.05
C ALA A 183 22.37 -16.62 22.59
N TRP A 184 21.31 -15.86 22.36
CA TRP A 184 20.80 -15.59 21.01
C TRP A 184 21.55 -14.43 20.37
N HIS A 185 22.04 -14.63 19.15
CA HIS A 185 22.74 -13.62 18.36
C HIS A 185 21.96 -13.38 17.09
N ARG A 186 21.35 -12.19 16.98
CA ARG A 186 20.50 -11.83 15.86
C ARG A 186 21.00 -10.56 15.21
N TRP A 187 21.04 -10.57 13.88
CA TRP A 187 21.44 -9.43 13.07
C TRP A 187 20.33 -9.09 12.08
N TRP A 188 20.06 -7.79 11.91
CA TRP A 188 19.12 -7.26 10.93
C TRP A 188 19.77 -6.20 10.05
N SER A 189 19.43 -6.19 8.76
CA SER A 189 19.82 -5.14 7.83
C SER A 189 19.15 -3.80 8.19
N LYS A 190 19.90 -2.69 8.07
CA LYS A 190 19.35 -1.33 8.17
C LYS A 190 18.64 -0.92 6.87
N SER A 191 19.20 -1.33 5.74
CA SER A 191 18.52 -1.29 4.44
C SER A 191 17.37 -2.30 4.42
N VAL A 192 16.29 -1.97 3.70
CA VAL A 192 15.10 -2.82 3.56
C VAL A 192 14.87 -3.21 2.10
N LEU A 193 14.27 -4.38 1.91
CA LEU A 193 13.76 -4.86 0.63
C LEU A 193 12.31 -4.42 0.46
N PRO A 194 11.90 -3.81 -0.67
CA PRO A 194 10.50 -3.66 -1.02
C PRO A 194 9.71 -4.98 -0.89
N SER A 195 8.41 -4.89 -0.57
CA SER A 195 7.53 -6.07 -0.52
C SER A 195 7.04 -6.53 -1.90
N THR A 196 7.54 -5.95 -2.99
CA THR A 196 7.13 -6.19 -4.38
C THR A 196 8.36 -6.39 -5.27
N GLY A 197 8.19 -6.97 -6.46
CA GLY A 197 9.31 -7.35 -7.32
C GLY A 197 10.06 -8.62 -6.89
N TRP A 198 11.13 -8.93 -7.61
CA TRP A 198 12.13 -9.95 -7.27
C TRP A 198 13.40 -9.26 -6.77
N HIS A 199 13.94 -9.73 -5.64
CA HIS A 199 15.15 -9.21 -5.02
C HIS A 199 16.20 -10.30 -4.86
N HIS A 200 17.47 -9.92 -4.91
CA HIS A 200 18.58 -10.80 -4.56
C HIS A 200 19.08 -10.47 -3.15
N VAL A 201 19.26 -11.48 -2.31
CA VAL A 201 19.93 -11.32 -1.02
C VAL A 201 21.11 -12.27 -0.92
N ALA A 202 22.19 -11.79 -0.31
CA ALA A 202 23.33 -12.60 0.03
C ALA A 202 23.88 -12.20 1.41
N LEU A 203 24.46 -13.16 2.14
CA LEU A 203 25.15 -12.93 3.42
C LEU A 203 26.31 -13.91 3.56
N GLU A 204 27.42 -13.45 4.13
CA GLU A 204 28.49 -14.28 4.68
C GLU A 204 28.73 -13.92 6.15
N PHE A 205 29.07 -14.92 6.96
CA PHE A 205 29.51 -14.76 8.34
C PHE A 205 30.51 -15.85 8.70
N THR A 206 31.65 -15.48 9.29
CA THR A 206 32.61 -16.44 9.85
C THR A 206 32.29 -16.62 11.32
N PHE A 207 31.79 -17.79 11.68
CA PHE A 207 31.46 -18.09 13.08
C PHE A 207 32.73 -18.07 13.94
N GLY A 208 32.65 -17.44 15.10
CA GLY A 208 33.82 -17.14 15.93
C GLY A 208 34.60 -15.87 15.53
N LYS A 209 34.05 -15.02 14.65
CA LYS A 209 34.56 -13.68 14.34
C LYS A 209 33.42 -12.67 14.28
N SER A 210 33.19 -11.99 15.41
CA SER A 210 32.10 -11.04 15.66
C SER A 210 31.92 -9.94 14.61
N ASP A 211 33.01 -9.49 13.97
CA ASP A 211 33.04 -8.41 12.98
C ASP A 211 32.94 -8.88 11.52
N SER A 212 32.91 -10.20 11.28
CA SER A 212 33.05 -10.78 9.93
C SER A 212 31.80 -10.73 9.06
N LEU A 213 30.64 -10.31 9.59
CA LEU A 213 29.37 -10.35 8.86
C LEU A 213 29.35 -9.34 7.71
N ARG A 214 29.13 -9.85 6.49
CA ARG A 214 28.84 -9.03 5.31
C ARG A 214 27.53 -9.48 4.69
N ALA A 215 26.76 -8.53 4.16
CA ALA A 215 25.47 -8.80 3.55
C ALA A 215 25.23 -7.87 2.37
N TRP A 216 24.42 -8.33 1.42
CA TRP A 216 24.05 -7.61 0.21
C TRP A 216 22.54 -7.71 -0.02
N ILE A 217 21.97 -6.63 -0.55
CA ILE A 217 20.62 -6.56 -1.08
C ILE A 217 20.72 -6.00 -2.49
N ASP A 218 20.18 -6.70 -3.47
CA ASP A 218 20.17 -6.31 -4.89
C ASP A 218 21.57 -5.95 -5.40
N GLY A 219 22.54 -6.84 -5.12
CA GLY A 219 23.96 -6.69 -5.46
C GLY A 219 24.72 -5.62 -4.65
N LYS A 220 24.05 -4.80 -3.84
CA LYS A 220 24.65 -3.68 -3.09
C LYS A 220 24.99 -4.11 -1.66
N PRO A 221 26.21 -3.83 -1.16
CA PRO A 221 26.58 -4.14 0.21
C PRO A 221 25.75 -3.31 1.20
N VAL A 222 25.23 -3.95 2.26
CA VAL A 222 24.39 -3.31 3.28
C VAL A 222 25.02 -3.41 4.66
N LYS A 223 24.68 -2.44 5.52
CA LYS A 223 24.98 -2.48 6.96
C LYS A 223 23.76 -2.93 7.74
N GLY A 224 24.00 -3.35 8.98
CA GLY A 224 22.96 -3.82 9.89
C GLY A 224 23.25 -3.48 11.34
N GLU A 225 22.47 -4.08 12.22
CA GLU A 225 22.54 -3.96 13.66
C GLU A 225 22.31 -5.33 14.30
N TRP A 226 23.05 -5.60 15.38
CA TRP A 226 22.82 -6.78 16.21
C TRP A 226 21.85 -6.43 17.33
N ASP A 227 20.86 -7.30 17.55
CA ASP A 227 19.99 -7.29 18.72
C ASP A 227 20.09 -8.63 19.48
N GLU A 228 19.22 -8.84 20.47
CA GLU A 228 19.37 -9.91 21.49
C GLU A 228 20.69 -9.78 22.27
N SER A 229 21.63 -10.73 22.13
CA SER A 229 22.90 -10.77 22.88
C SER A 229 24.07 -10.07 22.16
N GLY A 230 23.81 -9.39 21.05
CA GLY A 230 24.85 -8.68 20.27
C GLY A 230 25.73 -9.61 19.42
N PRO A 231 26.82 -9.09 18.82
CA PRO A 231 27.81 -9.90 18.10
C PRO A 231 28.63 -10.76 19.07
N THR A 232 29.20 -11.87 18.59
CA THR A 232 29.97 -12.82 19.41
C THR A 232 31.12 -13.48 18.66
N ASP A 233 32.17 -13.84 19.39
CA ASP A 233 33.29 -14.69 18.94
C ASP A 233 33.09 -16.17 19.35
N LEU A 234 31.89 -16.54 19.82
CA LEU A 234 31.50 -17.94 20.03
C LEU A 234 30.90 -18.56 18.74
N PRO A 235 31.13 -19.86 18.50
CA PRO A 235 30.46 -20.59 17.42
C PRO A 235 28.97 -20.81 17.71
N PRO A 236 28.18 -21.22 16.70
CA PRO A 236 26.81 -21.63 16.92
C PRO A 236 26.77 -23.00 17.61
N VAL A 237 25.67 -23.29 18.29
CA VAL A 237 25.37 -24.65 18.76
C VAL A 237 25.36 -25.63 17.56
N GLN A 238 25.92 -26.82 17.75
CA GLN A 238 26.04 -27.83 16.69
C GLN A 238 25.35 -29.14 17.04
N ASP A 239 24.57 -29.63 16.10
CA ASP A 239 23.88 -30.92 16.15
C ASP A 239 23.73 -31.49 14.71
N ALA A 240 23.05 -32.63 14.62
CA ALA A 240 22.65 -33.26 13.37
C ALA A 240 21.23 -32.86 12.89
N ASP A 241 20.62 -31.81 13.47
CA ASP A 241 19.24 -31.43 13.15
C ASP A 241 19.07 -31.09 11.67
N ASP A 242 17.89 -31.42 11.16
CA ASP A 242 17.55 -31.21 9.77
C ASP A 242 17.39 -29.72 9.42
N LEU A 243 17.76 -29.39 8.19
CA LEU A 243 17.59 -28.06 7.64
C LEU A 243 16.21 -27.96 6.98
N VAL A 244 15.48 -26.88 7.27
CA VAL A 244 14.15 -26.61 6.74
C VAL A 244 14.15 -25.33 5.90
N ILE A 245 13.54 -25.37 4.72
CA ILE A 245 13.34 -24.21 3.82
C ILE A 245 11.86 -23.83 3.76
N GLY A 246 11.60 -22.52 3.83
CA GLY A 246 10.27 -21.90 3.80
C GLY A 246 9.61 -21.72 5.17
N THR A 247 10.20 -22.27 6.24
CA THR A 247 9.73 -22.12 7.62
C THR A 247 10.82 -22.55 8.62
N GLY A 248 10.61 -22.28 9.91
CA GLY A 248 11.39 -22.90 10.99
C GLY A 248 10.79 -24.25 11.39
N PHE A 249 11.53 -25.10 12.09
CA PHE A 249 11.13 -26.49 12.33
C PHE A 249 9.72 -26.67 12.92
N THR A 250 9.30 -25.78 13.83
CA THR A 250 7.96 -25.81 14.46
C THR A 250 6.79 -25.44 13.54
N ARG A 251 7.06 -25.04 12.28
CA ARG A 251 6.05 -24.69 11.25
C ARG A 251 5.02 -23.65 11.69
N GLY A 252 5.38 -22.72 12.57
CA GLY A 252 4.49 -21.66 13.03
C GLY A 252 3.91 -20.84 11.85
N ALA A 253 2.59 -20.58 11.86
CA ALA A 253 1.93 -19.86 10.77
C ALA A 253 2.45 -18.42 10.62
N SER A 254 2.77 -17.75 11.72
CA SER A 254 3.39 -16.43 11.76
C SER A 254 4.85 -16.44 11.30
N SER A 255 5.57 -17.56 11.47
CA SER A 255 7.00 -17.70 11.17
C SER A 255 7.32 -18.35 9.81
N SER A 256 6.31 -18.74 9.04
CA SER A 256 6.51 -19.38 7.74
C SER A 256 6.47 -18.37 6.58
N PHE A 257 7.41 -18.51 5.65
CA PHE A 257 7.53 -17.65 4.47
C PHE A 257 6.37 -17.84 3.48
N GLN A 258 5.87 -16.72 2.95
CA GLN A 258 4.80 -16.68 1.94
C GLN A 258 5.28 -15.89 0.73
N GLY A 259 5.56 -16.60 -0.36
CA GLY A 259 6.20 -15.99 -1.52
C GLY A 259 6.77 -17.02 -2.48
N TRP A 260 7.84 -16.65 -3.16
CA TRP A 260 8.60 -17.48 -4.07
C TRP A 260 10.09 -17.35 -3.79
N LEU A 261 10.81 -18.44 -3.97
CA LEU A 261 12.27 -18.51 -3.91
C LEU A 261 12.82 -19.03 -5.23
N ASP A 262 13.96 -18.50 -5.63
CA ASP A 262 14.75 -18.93 -6.78
C ASP A 262 16.26 -18.91 -6.42
N ASN A 263 17.06 -19.76 -7.05
CA ASN A 263 18.51 -19.89 -6.90
C ASN A 263 18.99 -19.78 -5.44
N LEU A 264 18.37 -20.54 -4.54
CA LEU A 264 18.80 -20.59 -3.14
C LEU A 264 20.07 -21.44 -3.06
N ALA A 265 21.13 -20.91 -2.47
CA ALA A 265 22.40 -21.62 -2.31
C ALA A 265 23.02 -21.37 -0.93
N ILE A 266 23.75 -22.39 -0.46
CA ILE A 266 24.57 -22.34 0.76
C ILE A 266 25.99 -22.71 0.36
N TYR A 267 26.97 -21.96 0.86
CA TYR A 267 28.40 -22.16 0.60
C TYR A 267 29.19 -22.26 1.90
N ARG A 268 30.39 -22.85 1.80
CA ARG A 268 31.41 -22.85 2.86
C ARG A 268 32.64 -22.12 2.36
N GLY A 269 32.69 -20.81 2.61
CA GLY A 269 33.68 -19.90 2.04
C GLY A 269 33.12 -18.48 1.89
N SER A 270 33.96 -17.55 1.43
CA SER A 270 33.58 -16.16 1.21
C SER A 270 33.02 -15.91 -0.19
N LEU A 271 32.05 -15.01 -0.27
CA LEU A 271 31.45 -14.57 -1.54
C LEU A 271 32.30 -13.45 -2.16
N ASP A 272 32.51 -13.48 -3.47
CA ASP A 272 33.15 -12.36 -4.19
C ASP A 272 32.16 -11.19 -4.33
N PRO A 273 32.45 -10.00 -3.78
CA PRO A 273 31.57 -8.83 -3.90
C PRO A 273 31.29 -8.41 -5.35
N ALA A 274 32.21 -8.66 -6.28
CA ALA A 274 32.02 -8.36 -7.70
C ALA A 274 31.04 -9.34 -8.35
N GLU A 275 31.15 -10.64 -8.06
CA GLU A 275 30.15 -11.63 -8.54
C GLU A 275 28.75 -11.31 -7.98
N ILE A 276 28.64 -11.00 -6.69
CA ILE A 276 27.37 -10.64 -6.05
C ILE A 276 26.76 -9.37 -6.64
N ALA A 277 27.58 -8.35 -6.93
CA ALA A 277 27.13 -7.16 -7.65
C ALA A 277 26.64 -7.48 -9.07
N GLU A 278 27.28 -8.42 -9.76
CA GLU A 278 26.87 -8.86 -11.09
C GLU A 278 25.64 -9.78 -11.12
N ARG A 279 25.28 -10.46 -10.01
CA ARG A 279 24.06 -11.28 -9.91
C ARG A 279 22.81 -10.43 -10.15
N TYR A 280 22.70 -9.29 -9.46
CA TYR A 280 21.52 -8.43 -9.57
C TYR A 280 21.63 -7.46 -10.74
N ARG A 281 21.18 -7.91 -11.91
CA ARG A 281 20.93 -7.04 -13.06
C ARG A 281 19.43 -6.82 -13.18
N PHE A 282 19.02 -5.56 -13.03
CA PHE A 282 17.63 -5.13 -13.15
C PHE A 282 17.52 -4.05 -14.22
N VAL A 283 16.79 -4.36 -15.27
CA VAL A 283 16.28 -3.35 -16.20
C VAL A 283 14.89 -3.00 -15.65
N PRO A 284 14.65 -1.76 -15.19
CA PRO A 284 13.27 -1.36 -14.90
C PRO A 284 12.43 -1.62 -16.16
N PRO A 285 11.20 -2.15 -16.03
CA PRO A 285 10.37 -2.42 -17.21
C PRO A 285 10.33 -1.16 -18.09
N PRO A 286 10.39 -1.31 -19.43
CA PRO A 286 10.51 -0.17 -20.34
C PRO A 286 9.45 0.88 -19.99
N PRO A 287 9.82 2.18 -19.97
CA PRO A 287 9.01 3.20 -19.32
C PRO A 287 7.61 3.22 -19.94
N ALA A 288 6.60 3.22 -19.09
CA ALA A 288 5.21 3.05 -19.49
C ALA A 288 4.61 4.27 -20.24
N VAL A 289 5.46 5.23 -20.61
CA VAL A 289 5.28 6.15 -21.73
C VAL A 289 6.67 6.54 -22.28
N THR A 290 6.78 6.79 -23.60
CA THR A 290 8.01 7.27 -24.25
C THR A 290 7.74 8.59 -25.00
N PRO A 291 8.77 9.38 -25.36
CA PRO A 291 8.59 10.63 -26.13
C PRO A 291 7.76 10.46 -27.41
N GLU A 292 7.94 9.34 -28.12
CA GLU A 292 7.26 9.03 -29.38
C GLU A 292 5.76 8.77 -29.22
N MET A 293 5.30 8.50 -28.00
CA MET A 293 3.88 8.32 -27.68
C MET A 293 3.15 9.65 -27.46
N ILE A 294 3.87 10.76 -27.30
CA ILE A 294 3.32 12.05 -26.88
C ILE A 294 2.90 12.86 -28.11
N PRO A 295 1.63 13.28 -28.23
CA PRO A 295 1.24 14.20 -29.29
C PRO A 295 1.84 15.58 -29.04
N HIS A 296 2.45 16.17 -30.07
CA HIS A 296 2.96 17.55 -30.02
C HIS A 296 1.88 18.53 -29.55
N GLY A 297 2.21 19.43 -28.62
CA GLY A 297 1.26 20.41 -28.09
C GLY A 297 0.27 19.85 -27.07
N LYS A 298 0.42 18.61 -26.58
CA LYS A 298 -0.51 17.95 -25.66
C LYS A 298 0.18 17.26 -24.48
N VAL A 299 -0.54 17.22 -23.38
CA VAL A 299 -0.29 16.31 -22.25
C VAL A 299 -1.07 15.03 -22.49
N LEU A 300 -0.37 13.92 -22.71
CA LEU A 300 -0.96 12.58 -22.70
C LEU A 300 -1.22 12.16 -21.26
N VAL A 301 -2.49 11.92 -20.92
CA VAL A 301 -2.91 11.42 -19.61
C VAL A 301 -3.29 9.95 -19.72
N GLN A 302 -2.66 9.12 -18.91
CA GLN A 302 -2.89 7.68 -18.80
C GLN A 302 -3.42 7.36 -17.40
N ILE A 303 -4.53 6.63 -17.32
CA ILE A 303 -5.08 6.09 -16.07
C ILE A 303 -4.78 4.59 -16.04
N SER A 304 -4.30 4.11 -14.90
CA SER A 304 -4.08 2.69 -14.63
C SER A 304 -4.91 2.27 -13.43
N GLU A 305 -5.79 1.30 -13.64
CA GLU A 305 -6.62 0.70 -12.58
C GLU A 305 -6.18 -0.72 -12.23
N ASP A 306 -5.49 -1.39 -13.16
CA ASP A 306 -4.91 -2.71 -13.01
C ASP A 306 -3.38 -2.61 -12.82
N GLY A 307 -2.78 -3.58 -12.14
CA GLY A 307 -1.37 -3.53 -11.73
C GLY A 307 -1.05 -2.56 -10.59
N VAL A 308 -2.08 -1.89 -10.02
CA VAL A 308 -1.93 -0.94 -8.91
C VAL A 308 -2.06 -1.66 -7.56
N PRO A 309 -1.06 -1.54 -6.65
CA PRO A 309 -1.12 -2.18 -5.34
C PRO A 309 -2.16 -1.49 -4.43
N LYS A 310 -2.80 -2.23 -3.50
CA LYS A 310 -3.75 -1.61 -2.55
C LYS A 310 -3.11 -0.64 -1.56
N SER A 311 -1.83 -0.83 -1.25
CA SER A 311 -1.05 0.13 -0.46
C SER A 311 -0.81 1.41 -1.27
N ASN A 312 -0.59 2.54 -0.60
CA ASN A 312 -0.21 3.80 -1.25
C ASN A 312 1.26 3.82 -1.76
N ASN A 313 1.73 2.68 -2.29
CA ASN A 313 3.03 2.52 -2.93
C ASN A 313 2.90 2.75 -4.44
N TRP A 314 3.99 3.15 -5.09
CA TRP A 314 4.05 3.20 -6.54
C TRP A 314 3.86 1.81 -7.15
N PRO A 315 3.13 1.66 -8.25
CA PRO A 315 2.99 0.39 -8.96
C PRO A 315 4.28 0.03 -9.73
N ASP A 316 4.67 -1.24 -9.70
CA ASP A 316 5.83 -1.74 -10.45
C ASP A 316 5.53 -1.86 -11.96
N GLU A 317 4.30 -2.29 -12.30
CA GLU A 317 3.82 -2.56 -13.66
C GLU A 317 2.35 -2.10 -13.78
N PRO A 318 2.08 -0.77 -13.74
CA PRO A 318 0.73 -0.25 -13.92
C PRO A 318 0.23 -0.51 -15.34
N ILE A 319 -0.95 -1.14 -15.45
CA ILE A 319 -1.59 -1.42 -16.74
C ILE A 319 -2.52 -0.26 -17.06
N VAL A 320 -2.24 0.45 -18.15
CA VAL A 320 -3.07 1.57 -18.62
C VAL A 320 -4.41 1.04 -19.09
N THR A 321 -5.49 1.43 -18.42
CA THR A 321 -6.87 1.05 -18.74
C THR A 321 -7.60 2.11 -19.57
N GLU A 322 -7.13 3.37 -19.54
CA GLU A 322 -7.76 4.49 -20.22
C GLU A 322 -6.73 5.59 -20.52
N THR A 323 -6.89 6.29 -21.65
CA THR A 323 -6.06 7.42 -22.04
C THR A 323 -6.90 8.58 -22.56
N TYR A 324 -6.46 9.81 -22.28
CA TYR A 324 -7.02 11.03 -22.84
C TYR A 324 -5.94 12.12 -22.95
N HIS A 325 -6.30 13.29 -23.46
CA HIS A 325 -5.35 14.39 -23.68
C HIS A 325 -5.82 15.67 -23.00
N GLU A 326 -4.85 16.43 -22.51
CA GLU A 326 -5.02 17.79 -22.00
C GLU A 326 -4.02 18.75 -22.67
N ASP A 327 -4.17 20.05 -22.45
CA ASP A 327 -3.26 21.07 -23.00
C ASP A 327 -2.15 21.47 -22.00
N VAL A 328 -2.46 21.41 -20.70
CA VAL A 328 -1.61 21.83 -19.58
C VAL A 328 -1.60 20.78 -18.49
N PHE A 329 -0.58 20.79 -17.62
CA PHE A 329 -0.52 19.97 -16.41
C PHE A 329 -1.45 20.52 -15.31
N GLY A 330 -2.76 20.57 -15.57
CA GLY A 330 -3.79 21.06 -14.66
C GLY A 330 -4.95 20.09 -14.54
N LEU A 331 -4.90 19.16 -13.59
CA LEU A 331 -5.90 18.09 -13.44
C LEU A 331 -6.65 18.26 -12.12
N PHE A 332 -7.98 18.19 -12.15
CA PHE A 332 -8.83 18.31 -10.95
C PHE A 332 -9.90 17.23 -10.82
N GLU A 333 -10.23 16.56 -11.93
CA GLU A 333 -11.20 15.48 -12.01
C GLU A 333 -10.78 14.51 -13.11
N LEU A 334 -11.13 13.23 -12.96
CA LEU A 334 -10.93 12.23 -14.01
C LEU A 334 -12.21 12.10 -14.83
N PRO A 335 -12.13 11.74 -16.13
CA PRO A 335 -13.30 11.31 -16.89
C PRO A 335 -14.09 10.23 -16.14
N HIS A 336 -15.40 10.14 -16.39
CA HIS A 336 -16.23 9.10 -15.80
C HIS A 336 -15.99 7.76 -16.48
N LYS A 337 -15.73 6.73 -15.68
CA LYS A 337 -15.75 5.35 -16.16
C LYS A 337 -17.20 4.93 -16.45
N TYR A 338 -17.44 4.33 -17.61
CA TYR A 338 -18.71 3.73 -17.97
C TYR A 338 -18.54 2.22 -18.16
N VAL A 339 -19.36 1.42 -17.50
CA VAL A 339 -19.41 -0.03 -17.75
C VAL A 339 -20.06 -0.31 -19.11
N ALA A 340 -19.96 -1.54 -19.60
CA ALA A 340 -20.44 -1.93 -20.94
C ALA A 340 -21.84 -1.37 -21.26
N THR A 341 -22.80 -1.47 -20.33
CA THR A 341 -24.18 -0.99 -20.51
C THR A 341 -24.37 0.54 -20.58
N GLY A 342 -23.31 1.35 -20.52
CA GLY A 342 -23.40 2.82 -20.51
C GLY A 342 -23.85 3.43 -19.17
N VAL A 343 -23.80 2.65 -18.09
CA VAL A 343 -23.98 3.11 -16.70
C VAL A 343 -22.63 3.58 -16.16
N ARG A 344 -22.62 4.66 -15.37
CA ARG A 344 -21.40 5.13 -14.68
C ARG A 344 -20.94 4.04 -13.70
N GLY A 345 -19.69 3.61 -13.82
CA GLY A 345 -19.03 2.73 -12.88
C GLY A 345 -18.05 3.48 -11.99
N ASP A 346 -17.70 2.86 -10.86
CA ASP A 346 -16.62 3.35 -10.00
C ASP A 346 -15.26 3.02 -10.61
N ARG A 347 -14.27 3.90 -10.35
CA ARG A 347 -12.86 3.62 -10.65
C ARG A 347 -12.21 2.81 -9.52
N SER A 348 -11.19 2.03 -9.84
CA SER A 348 -10.39 1.31 -8.83
C SER A 348 -9.82 2.25 -7.76
N ASN A 349 -9.84 1.80 -6.51
CA ASN A 349 -9.18 2.47 -5.39
C ASN A 349 -8.11 1.53 -4.76
N PRO A 350 -6.82 1.89 -4.82
CA PRO A 350 -6.26 3.03 -5.55
C PRO A 350 -6.33 2.86 -7.08
N SER A 351 -6.13 3.97 -7.77
CA SER A 351 -5.70 4.01 -9.17
C SER A 351 -4.42 4.84 -9.29
N HIS A 352 -3.69 4.65 -10.38
CA HIS A 352 -2.48 5.40 -10.71
C HIS A 352 -2.77 6.28 -11.93
N LEU A 353 -2.27 7.51 -11.93
CA LEU A 353 -2.34 8.41 -13.08
C LEU A 353 -0.93 8.85 -13.48
N ARG A 354 -0.67 8.86 -14.78
CA ARG A 354 0.49 9.49 -15.40
C ARG A 354 0.02 10.58 -16.37
N ALA A 355 0.58 11.77 -16.27
CA ALA A 355 0.47 12.83 -17.25
C ALA A 355 1.85 13.10 -17.84
N SER A 356 1.96 13.22 -19.16
CA SER A 356 3.28 13.34 -19.82
C SER A 356 3.23 14.20 -21.08
N ALA A 357 4.26 15.01 -21.28
CA ALA A 357 4.35 15.95 -22.39
C ALA A 357 5.81 16.18 -22.79
N ILE A 358 6.00 16.66 -24.02
CA ILE A 358 7.20 17.41 -24.41
C ILE A 358 6.87 18.88 -24.18
N VAL A 359 7.73 19.58 -23.44
CA VAL A 359 7.54 20.99 -23.07
C VAL A 359 8.79 21.78 -23.46
N ASN A 360 8.63 22.85 -24.22
CA ASN A 360 9.72 23.76 -24.55
C ASN A 360 9.88 24.81 -23.43
N LEU A 361 11.04 24.85 -22.76
CA LEU A 361 11.37 25.86 -21.76
C LEU A 361 12.47 26.80 -22.29
N PRO A 362 12.48 28.10 -21.92
CA PRO A 362 13.60 28.96 -22.22
C PRO A 362 14.83 28.56 -21.39
N ALA A 363 16.01 29.06 -21.77
CA ALA A 363 17.20 28.94 -20.93
C ALA A 363 17.05 29.79 -19.65
N GLY A 364 17.67 29.35 -18.55
CA GLY A 364 17.75 30.11 -17.31
C GLY A 364 17.33 29.32 -16.07
N LYS A 365 17.27 30.02 -14.93
CA LYS A 365 16.94 29.43 -13.63
C LYS A 365 15.47 29.66 -13.24
N HIS A 366 14.66 28.64 -13.41
CA HIS A 366 13.21 28.67 -13.18
C HIS A 366 12.84 28.08 -11.82
N ARG A 367 11.57 28.21 -11.42
CA ARG A 367 10.99 27.53 -10.26
C ARG A 367 9.88 26.61 -10.73
N LEU A 368 9.85 25.38 -10.21
CA LEU A 368 8.83 24.37 -10.50
C LEU A 368 8.07 24.02 -9.23
N LEU A 369 6.77 23.73 -9.38
CA LEU A 369 5.87 23.32 -8.32
C LEU A 369 5.08 22.09 -8.77
N VAL A 370 4.93 21.11 -7.88
CA VAL A 370 4.00 20.00 -7.99
C VAL A 370 2.99 20.10 -6.85
N ARG A 371 1.70 20.01 -7.17
CA ARG A 371 0.61 19.91 -6.19
C ARG A 371 -0.20 18.63 -6.40
N GLY A 372 -0.80 18.10 -5.34
CA GLY A 372 -1.89 17.11 -5.45
C GLY A 372 -2.41 16.57 -4.13
N ARG A 373 -3.57 15.86 -4.17
CA ARG A 373 -4.09 15.05 -3.03
C ARG A 373 -3.45 13.68 -2.93
N GLY A 374 -2.83 13.19 -4.00
CA GLY A 374 -2.16 11.90 -4.04
C GLY A 374 -0.83 11.88 -3.31
N ARG A 375 -0.05 10.81 -3.51
CA ARG A 375 1.41 10.95 -3.55
C ARG A 375 1.74 11.26 -5.01
N GLY A 376 2.35 12.42 -5.27
CA GLY A 376 2.79 12.84 -6.60
C GLY A 376 4.32 12.79 -6.74
N ARG A 377 4.82 12.55 -7.96
CA ARG A 377 6.23 12.72 -8.34
C ARG A 377 6.40 13.28 -9.74
N LEU A 378 7.39 14.13 -9.94
CA LEU A 378 7.70 14.77 -11.23
C LEU A 378 9.08 14.36 -11.72
N PHE A 379 9.13 13.89 -12.96
CA PHE A 379 10.36 13.66 -13.70
C PHE A 379 10.52 14.68 -14.82
N ILE A 380 11.76 15.11 -15.04
CA ILE A 380 12.19 15.85 -16.22
C ILE A 380 13.41 15.12 -16.80
N ASP A 381 13.35 14.77 -18.08
CA ASP A 381 14.41 14.07 -18.82
C ASP A 381 14.90 12.79 -18.09
N GLY A 382 13.94 12.04 -17.54
CA GLY A 382 14.17 10.82 -16.76
C GLY A 382 14.66 11.01 -15.32
N LYS A 383 14.96 12.24 -14.88
CA LYS A 383 15.39 12.55 -13.50
C LYS A 383 14.18 12.90 -12.64
N ASN A 384 14.00 12.20 -11.50
CA ASN A 384 13.01 12.57 -10.48
C ASN A 384 13.46 13.87 -9.79
N LEU A 385 12.69 14.95 -9.91
CA LEU A 385 13.02 16.26 -9.35
C LEU A 385 12.24 16.60 -8.08
N LEU A 386 10.96 16.17 -8.01
CA LEU A 386 10.05 16.53 -6.92
C LEU A 386 9.17 15.34 -6.55
N GLU A 387 9.00 15.11 -5.25
CA GLU A 387 7.92 14.28 -4.71
C GLU A 387 7.11 15.10 -3.70
N THR A 388 5.77 15.00 -3.74
CA THR A 388 4.92 15.60 -2.71
C THR A 388 5.19 14.92 -1.36
N PRO A 389 5.19 15.65 -0.23
CA PRO A 389 5.33 15.04 1.10
C PRO A 389 4.22 14.01 1.37
N PRO A 390 4.42 13.04 2.30
CA PRO A 390 3.41 12.05 2.65
C PRO A 390 2.13 12.71 3.20
N ARG A 391 0.98 12.01 3.09
CA ARG A 391 -0.28 12.50 3.64
C ARG A 391 -0.23 12.45 5.18
N PRO A 392 -0.49 13.55 5.90
CA PRO A 392 -0.57 13.52 7.36
C PRO A 392 -1.73 12.63 7.83
N HIS A 393 -1.62 12.09 9.04
CA HIS A 393 -2.68 11.31 9.66
C HIS A 393 -3.86 12.23 10.02
N ASP A 394 -5.04 11.93 9.48
CA ASP A 394 -6.29 12.60 9.84
C ASP A 394 -6.81 12.00 11.18
N PRO A 395 -6.88 12.76 12.28
CA PRO A 395 -7.36 12.24 13.57
C PRO A 395 -8.86 11.92 13.58
N GLY A 396 -9.59 12.21 12.49
CA GLY A 396 -11.05 12.25 12.45
C GLY A 396 -11.55 13.59 12.99
N GLY A 397 -12.57 14.15 12.34
CA GLY A 397 -13.07 15.52 12.56
C GLY A 397 -13.73 15.82 13.92
N TYR A 398 -13.37 15.08 14.97
CA TYR A 398 -13.75 15.31 16.37
C TYR A 398 -12.69 16.14 17.13
N GLN A 399 -11.50 16.32 16.57
CA GLN A 399 -10.48 17.21 17.15
C GLN A 399 -10.58 18.62 16.56
N PRO A 400 -10.22 19.68 17.32
CA PRO A 400 -10.05 21.01 16.77
C PRO A 400 -9.08 20.98 15.58
N LEU A 401 -9.37 21.77 14.54
CA LEU A 401 -8.43 21.97 13.45
C LEU A 401 -7.11 22.53 14.01
N SER A 402 -5.99 21.95 13.61
CA SER A 402 -4.67 22.47 13.94
C SER A 402 -4.54 23.91 13.44
N VAL A 403 -4.03 24.81 14.29
CA VAL A 403 -3.68 26.16 13.86
C VAL A 403 -2.65 26.05 12.74
N GLN A 404 -2.90 26.72 11.63
CA GLN A 404 -2.06 26.65 10.44
C GLN A 404 -1.06 27.81 10.44
N ASP A 405 -0.04 27.69 11.31
CA ASP A 405 0.97 28.72 11.53
C ASP A 405 2.00 28.82 10.38
N GLU A 406 2.13 27.77 9.57
CA GLU A 406 3.01 27.72 8.40
C GLU A 406 2.22 27.43 7.11
N TYR A 407 2.51 28.19 6.07
CA TYR A 407 2.03 27.97 4.70
C TYR A 407 3.12 28.32 3.69
N LEU A 408 3.06 27.68 2.52
CA LEU A 408 3.97 27.99 1.42
C LEU A 408 3.48 29.27 0.71
N ASP A 409 4.34 30.28 0.64
CA ASP A 409 4.17 31.48 -0.18
C ASP A 409 5.40 31.62 -1.09
N LEU A 410 5.17 31.68 -2.40
CA LEU A 410 6.21 31.79 -3.43
C LEU A 410 6.01 33.01 -4.35
N GLY A 411 5.12 33.94 -4.01
CA GLY A 411 4.82 35.10 -4.85
C GLY A 411 3.55 35.85 -4.46
N PRO A 412 3.43 37.14 -4.86
CA PRO A 412 2.33 38.02 -4.46
C PRO A 412 0.94 37.58 -4.97
N ASP A 413 0.91 36.70 -5.97
CA ASP A 413 -0.25 36.11 -6.62
C ASP A 413 -0.28 34.58 -6.49
N PHE A 414 0.46 34.02 -5.53
CA PHE A 414 0.59 32.58 -5.32
C PHE A 414 -0.72 31.96 -4.80
N ARG A 415 -1.30 31.05 -5.58
CA ARG A 415 -2.46 30.25 -5.16
C ARG A 415 -2.08 29.25 -4.08
N PHE A 416 -2.57 29.44 -2.85
CA PHE A 416 -2.37 28.51 -1.74
C PHE A 416 -3.00 27.13 -1.99
N ALA A 417 -2.44 26.08 -1.37
CA ALA A 417 -2.91 24.71 -1.55
C ALA A 417 -4.31 24.50 -0.90
N PRO A 418 -5.34 24.04 -1.65
CA PRO A 418 -6.64 23.78 -1.06
C PRO A 418 -6.60 22.59 -0.08
N PRO A 419 -7.47 22.55 0.95
CA PRO A 419 -7.36 21.60 2.06
C PRO A 419 -7.16 20.14 1.64
N GLY A 420 -6.06 19.54 2.10
CA GLY A 420 -5.68 18.14 1.83
C GLY A 420 -4.83 17.92 0.57
N ASN A 421 -4.59 18.96 -0.24
CA ASN A 421 -3.52 18.96 -1.23
C ASN A 421 -2.17 19.24 -0.55
N ARG A 422 -1.08 18.84 -1.20
CA ARG A 422 0.30 19.02 -0.73
C ARG A 422 1.18 19.51 -1.87
N ASP A 423 2.09 20.41 -1.53
CA ASP A 423 3.03 21.04 -2.46
C ASP A 423 4.45 20.47 -2.28
N ALA A 424 5.20 20.44 -3.38
CA ALA A 424 6.65 20.35 -3.39
C ALA A 424 7.18 21.25 -4.50
N TRP A 425 8.25 22.00 -4.25
CA TRP A 425 8.82 22.94 -5.21
C TRP A 425 10.35 22.92 -5.21
N CYS A 426 10.96 23.30 -6.33
CA CYS A 426 12.41 23.47 -6.46
C CYS A 426 12.76 24.58 -7.45
N GLU A 427 14.03 24.99 -7.44
CA GLU A 427 14.64 25.66 -8.59
C GLU A 427 15.06 24.62 -9.64
N PHE A 428 14.93 24.95 -10.92
CA PHE A 428 15.31 24.13 -12.05
C PHE A 428 16.05 25.00 -13.07
N GLU A 429 17.29 24.63 -13.40
CA GLU A 429 18.15 25.36 -14.32
C GLU A 429 18.33 24.54 -15.60
N THR A 430 18.17 25.19 -16.75
CA THR A 430 18.27 24.56 -18.07
C THR A 430 18.92 25.47 -19.10
N ASP A 431 19.60 24.87 -20.09
CA ASP A 431 20.07 25.55 -21.31
C ASP A 431 18.91 25.87 -22.28
N GLY A 432 17.70 25.44 -21.96
CA GLY A 432 16.48 25.63 -22.73
C GLY A 432 16.27 24.56 -23.82
N GLY A 433 15.09 24.60 -24.44
CA GLY A 433 14.65 23.63 -25.46
C GLY A 433 13.59 22.66 -24.95
N GLU A 434 13.42 21.56 -25.68
CA GLU A 434 12.43 20.52 -25.39
C GLU A 434 12.86 19.63 -24.21
N HIS A 435 11.97 19.51 -23.23
CA HIS A 435 12.10 18.65 -22.08
C HIS A 435 10.99 17.59 -22.05
N PHE A 436 11.33 16.35 -21.72
CA PHE A 436 10.36 15.27 -21.51
C PHE A 436 9.89 15.27 -20.05
N ILE A 437 8.65 15.71 -19.85
CA ILE A 437 8.02 15.88 -18.54
C ILE A 437 7.09 14.70 -18.24
N ILE A 438 7.20 14.12 -17.04
CA ILE A 438 6.28 13.08 -16.53
C ILE A 438 5.84 13.45 -15.11
N LEU A 439 4.55 13.70 -14.91
CA LEU A 439 3.92 13.71 -13.59
C LEU A 439 3.26 12.35 -13.36
N GLU A 440 3.54 11.70 -12.23
CA GLU A 440 2.79 10.55 -11.75
C GLU A 440 2.12 10.85 -10.41
N THR A 441 0.92 10.31 -10.19
CA THR A 441 0.20 10.44 -8.92
C THR A 441 -0.60 9.19 -8.55
N MET A 442 -0.66 8.88 -7.26
CA MET A 442 -1.54 7.84 -6.69
C MET A 442 -2.88 8.46 -6.27
N VAL A 443 -3.98 7.95 -6.80
CA VAL A 443 -5.34 8.41 -6.50
C VAL A 443 -6.00 7.43 -5.52
N GLY A 444 -6.21 7.89 -4.27
CA GLY A 444 -6.74 7.07 -3.18
C GLY A 444 -5.66 6.25 -2.45
N GLY A 445 -5.94 4.96 -2.20
CA GLY A 445 -5.02 4.01 -1.58
C GLY A 445 -5.23 3.76 -0.09
N VAL A 446 -4.57 2.73 0.44
CA VAL A 446 -4.64 2.34 1.86
C VAL A 446 -3.31 2.61 2.56
N THR A 447 -3.37 3.18 3.77
CA THR A 447 -2.22 3.36 4.67
C THR A 447 -2.61 2.92 6.08
N GLY A 448 -1.99 1.83 6.57
CA GLY A 448 -2.36 1.23 7.85
C GLY A 448 -3.80 0.71 7.83
N ARG A 449 -4.66 1.24 8.72
CA ARG A 449 -6.10 0.96 8.76
C ARG A 449 -6.95 1.97 7.97
N SER A 450 -6.33 3.04 7.45
CA SER A 450 -7.03 4.16 6.81
C SER A 450 -7.09 3.97 5.30
N THR A 451 -8.30 4.05 4.73
CA THR A 451 -8.53 4.06 3.28
C THR A 451 -8.77 5.50 2.83
N PHE A 452 -7.95 5.99 1.90
CA PHE A 452 -8.13 7.31 1.31
C PHE A 452 -9.22 7.26 0.22
N ARG A 453 -10.03 8.33 0.13
CA ARG A 453 -10.98 8.48 -0.97
C ARG A 453 -10.20 8.67 -2.29
N PRO A 454 -10.66 8.08 -3.42
CA PRO A 454 -10.01 8.19 -4.72
C PRO A 454 -10.33 9.56 -5.36
N GLU A 455 -9.87 10.62 -4.72
CA GLU A 455 -10.00 12.02 -5.15
C GLU A 455 -8.67 12.49 -5.74
N LEU A 456 -8.68 12.99 -6.97
CA LEU A 456 -7.49 13.54 -7.62
C LEU A 456 -7.02 14.84 -6.93
N GLY A 457 -7.98 15.71 -6.58
CA GLY A 457 -7.68 17.06 -6.10
C GLY A 457 -6.99 17.91 -7.15
N GLU A 458 -6.38 19.01 -6.71
CA GLU A 458 -5.65 19.93 -7.58
C GLU A 458 -4.27 19.33 -7.91
N THR A 459 -4.26 18.39 -8.84
CA THR A 459 -3.05 17.70 -9.30
C THR A 459 -2.46 18.49 -10.45
N VAL A 460 -1.40 19.27 -10.18
CA VAL A 460 -0.79 20.17 -11.17
C VAL A 460 0.72 20.12 -11.21
N VAL A 461 1.29 20.52 -12.34
CA VAL A 461 2.65 21.06 -12.44
C VAL A 461 2.54 22.52 -12.82
N ALA A 462 3.16 23.41 -12.05
CA ALA A 462 3.23 24.83 -12.34
C ALA A 462 4.69 25.30 -12.41
N VAL A 463 4.91 26.39 -13.15
CA VAL A 463 6.23 26.98 -13.39
C VAL A 463 6.19 28.49 -13.13
N SER A 464 7.27 29.01 -12.59
CA SER A 464 7.59 30.44 -12.58
C SER A 464 8.93 30.62 -13.28
N LEU A 465 8.90 31.21 -14.47
CA LEU A 465 10.09 31.43 -15.30
C LEU A 465 11.05 32.43 -14.64
N GLU A 466 12.31 32.41 -15.08
CA GLU A 466 13.33 33.32 -14.54
C GLU A 466 12.91 34.79 -14.66
N GLY A 467 13.11 35.56 -13.59
CA GLY A 467 12.65 36.95 -13.50
C GLY A 467 11.15 37.15 -13.21
N SER A 468 10.32 36.10 -13.30
CA SER A 468 8.91 36.16 -12.92
C SER A 468 8.73 36.00 -11.40
N LYS A 469 7.71 36.69 -10.85
CA LYS A 469 7.16 36.39 -9.52
C LYS A 469 5.89 35.53 -9.59
N SER A 470 5.15 35.65 -10.69
CA SER A 470 3.92 34.93 -11.00
C SER A 470 4.16 33.49 -11.44
N TRP A 471 3.13 32.67 -11.29
CA TRP A 471 3.10 31.26 -11.64
C TRP A 471 2.09 31.00 -12.77
N SER A 472 2.38 30.01 -13.62
CA SER A 472 1.44 29.48 -14.61
C SER A 472 1.45 27.95 -14.59
N LEU A 473 0.35 27.32 -15.00
CA LEU A 473 0.36 25.88 -15.25
C LEU A 473 1.38 25.56 -16.36
N LEU A 474 2.12 24.47 -16.20
CA LEU A 474 3.07 24.03 -17.22
C LEU A 474 2.28 23.56 -18.45
N SER A 475 2.58 24.15 -19.61
CA SER A 475 1.85 23.89 -20.86
C SER A 475 2.66 23.02 -21.81
N ALA A 476 1.99 22.14 -22.54
CA ALA A 476 2.60 21.38 -23.63
C ALA A 476 2.65 22.18 -24.95
N GLY A 477 2.00 23.34 -25.02
CA GLY A 477 1.93 24.19 -26.21
C GLY A 477 1.53 25.63 -25.88
N ASP A 478 0.76 26.28 -26.76
CA ASP A 478 0.47 27.72 -26.66
C ASP A 478 -0.61 28.09 -25.61
N HIS A 479 -1.24 27.11 -24.95
CA HIS A 479 -2.28 27.36 -23.95
C HIS A 479 -1.64 27.84 -22.64
N ALA A 480 -1.58 29.16 -22.43
CA ALA A 480 -1.08 29.76 -21.20
C ALA A 480 -2.19 29.95 -20.16
N VAL A 481 -2.04 29.34 -18.98
CA VAL A 481 -3.00 29.46 -17.86
C VAL A 481 -2.28 30.05 -16.64
N PRO A 482 -2.59 31.28 -16.20
CA PRO A 482 -2.11 31.82 -14.94
C PRO A 482 -2.55 30.95 -13.76
N TYR A 483 -1.64 30.68 -12.83
CA TYR A 483 -1.89 29.84 -11.66
C TYR A 483 -2.16 30.70 -10.41
N THR A 484 -3.14 31.59 -10.55
CA THR A 484 -3.76 32.36 -9.47
C THR A 484 -5.13 31.76 -9.13
N ASP A 485 -5.84 32.31 -8.15
CA ASP A 485 -7.20 31.86 -7.83
C ASP A 485 -8.19 32.09 -9.00
N GLU A 486 -8.14 33.26 -9.63
CA GLU A 486 -8.99 33.59 -10.78
C GLU A 486 -8.60 32.79 -12.03
N GLY A 487 -7.30 32.64 -12.29
CA GLY A 487 -6.78 31.89 -13.43
C GLY A 487 -7.15 30.41 -13.35
N TRP A 488 -7.00 29.81 -12.15
CA TRP A 488 -7.45 28.45 -11.89
C TRP A 488 -8.98 28.31 -12.04
N GLN A 489 -9.77 29.21 -11.45
CA GLN A 489 -11.23 29.13 -11.50
C GLN A 489 -11.76 29.25 -12.94
N ALA A 490 -11.16 30.10 -13.77
CA ALA A 490 -11.49 30.23 -15.18
C ALA A 490 -11.17 28.93 -15.96
N TYR A 491 -9.95 28.40 -15.79
CA TYR A 491 -9.51 27.16 -16.40
C TYR A 491 -10.38 25.95 -15.99
N GLU A 492 -10.69 25.81 -14.69
CA GLU A 492 -11.54 24.73 -14.19
C GLU A 492 -12.96 24.82 -14.79
N SER A 493 -13.54 26.02 -14.86
CA SER A 493 -14.86 26.27 -15.45
C SER A 493 -14.91 25.96 -16.96
N GLU A 494 -13.85 26.26 -17.71
CA GLU A 494 -13.70 25.84 -19.09
C GLU A 494 -13.58 24.31 -19.19
N ARG A 495 -12.64 23.72 -18.46
CA ARG A 495 -12.29 22.31 -18.62
C ARG A 495 -13.42 21.38 -18.19
N ARG A 496 -14.21 21.75 -17.17
CA ARG A 496 -15.43 21.03 -16.76
C ARG A 496 -16.43 20.85 -17.92
N LYS A 497 -16.53 21.79 -18.85
CA LYS A 497 -17.42 21.68 -20.03
C LYS A 497 -16.91 20.63 -21.02
N VAL A 498 -15.60 20.54 -21.19
CA VAL A 498 -14.97 19.55 -22.08
C VAL A 498 -15.01 18.15 -21.45
N LEU A 499 -14.74 18.00 -20.15
CA LEU A 499 -14.95 16.75 -19.43
C LEU A 499 -16.42 16.30 -19.49
N ALA A 500 -17.38 17.22 -19.34
CA ALA A 500 -18.80 16.91 -19.50
C ALA A 500 -19.14 16.41 -20.92
N LYS A 501 -18.53 16.99 -21.97
CA LYS A 501 -18.66 16.49 -23.34
C LYS A 501 -18.03 15.10 -23.52
N MET A 502 -16.79 14.89 -23.09
CA MET A 502 -16.11 13.59 -23.15
C MET A 502 -16.92 12.49 -22.45
N ASN A 503 -17.47 12.80 -21.27
CA ASN A 503 -18.34 11.91 -20.51
C ASN A 503 -19.66 11.61 -21.24
N ALA A 504 -20.26 12.60 -21.90
CA ALA A 504 -21.48 12.41 -22.68
C ALA A 504 -21.23 11.56 -23.94
N ASP A 505 -20.14 11.81 -24.66
CA ASP A 505 -19.74 11.06 -25.86
C ASP A 505 -19.41 9.60 -25.50
N SER A 506 -18.58 9.37 -24.47
CA SER A 506 -18.25 8.03 -23.98
C SER A 506 -19.49 7.25 -23.50
N ARG A 507 -20.40 7.92 -22.79
CA ARG A 507 -21.68 7.31 -22.37
C ARG A 507 -22.54 6.93 -23.56
N ALA A 508 -22.59 7.77 -24.60
CA ALA A 508 -23.37 7.49 -25.80
C ALA A 508 -22.84 6.25 -26.52
N GLU A 509 -21.53 6.20 -26.80
CA GLU A 509 -20.85 5.06 -27.43
C GLU A 509 -21.15 3.73 -26.71
N ARG A 510 -20.97 3.69 -25.37
CA ARG A 510 -21.23 2.50 -24.55
C ARG A 510 -22.72 2.11 -24.54
N ARG A 511 -23.62 3.09 -24.44
CA ARG A 511 -25.07 2.85 -24.46
C ARG A 511 -25.52 2.29 -25.80
N ASP A 512 -24.98 2.79 -26.90
CA ASP A 512 -25.44 2.44 -28.25
C ASP A 512 -25.10 0.98 -28.59
N ALA A 513 -24.00 0.45 -28.06
CA ALA A 513 -23.69 -0.99 -28.07
C ALA A 513 -24.70 -1.87 -27.28
N HIS A 514 -25.55 -1.28 -26.44
CA HIS A 514 -26.55 -1.96 -25.61
C HIS A 514 -27.97 -1.37 -25.74
N HIS A 515 -28.27 -0.66 -26.84
CA HIS A 515 -29.53 0.07 -26.98
C HIS A 515 -30.77 -0.85 -26.87
N GLU A 516 -30.77 -2.02 -27.52
CA GLU A 516 -31.87 -3.00 -27.47
C GLU A 516 -32.23 -3.49 -26.04
N TYR A 517 -31.25 -3.56 -25.14
CA TYR A 517 -31.50 -3.90 -23.74
C TYR A 517 -32.24 -2.75 -23.04
N TRP A 518 -31.83 -1.52 -23.31
CA TRP A 518 -32.46 -0.33 -22.74
C TRP A 518 -33.83 -0.02 -23.33
N ASP A 519 -34.04 -0.25 -24.63
CA ASP A 519 -35.35 -0.06 -25.27
C ASP A 519 -36.39 -1.03 -24.72
N ARG A 520 -36.05 -2.31 -24.54
CA ARG A 520 -36.94 -3.27 -23.84
C ARG A 520 -37.33 -2.79 -22.44
N ARG A 521 -36.38 -2.25 -21.67
CA ARG A 521 -36.67 -1.70 -20.33
C ARG A 521 -37.50 -0.42 -20.38
N ARG A 522 -37.24 0.48 -21.34
CA ARG A 522 -38.03 1.70 -21.54
C ARG A 522 -39.47 1.38 -21.93
N ASN A 523 -39.67 0.45 -22.86
CA ASN A 523 -40.99 0.03 -23.31
C ASN A 523 -41.78 -0.61 -22.17
N ALA A 524 -41.20 -1.56 -21.44
CA ALA A 524 -41.84 -2.17 -20.28
C ALA A 524 -42.17 -1.15 -19.16
N ALA A 525 -41.30 -0.15 -18.93
CA ALA A 525 -41.58 0.93 -17.99
C ALA A 525 -42.71 1.86 -18.47
N ALA A 526 -42.77 2.17 -19.77
CA ALA A 526 -43.83 2.98 -20.37
C ALA A 526 -45.18 2.24 -20.35
N GLU A 527 -45.19 0.93 -20.63
CA GLU A 527 -46.37 0.06 -20.50
C GLU A 527 -46.85 -0.01 -19.04
N TRP A 528 -45.94 -0.14 -18.07
CA TRP A 528 -46.30 -0.13 -16.65
C TRP A 528 -46.87 1.21 -16.21
N LEU A 529 -46.24 2.33 -16.60
CA LEU A 529 -46.73 3.69 -16.30
C LEU A 529 -48.11 3.95 -16.93
N ALA A 530 -48.34 3.50 -18.17
CA ALA A 530 -49.64 3.64 -18.85
C ALA A 530 -50.78 2.87 -18.16
N ASN A 531 -50.45 1.80 -17.41
CA ASN A 531 -51.40 1.01 -16.64
C ASN A 531 -51.48 1.41 -15.16
N THR A 532 -50.69 2.39 -14.72
CA THR A 532 -50.66 2.85 -13.32
C THR A 532 -51.56 4.09 -13.17
N ALA A 533 -52.44 4.10 -12.17
CA ALA A 533 -53.27 5.26 -11.89
C ALA A 533 -52.39 6.48 -11.53
N PRO A 534 -52.66 7.67 -12.09
CA PRO A 534 -51.86 8.86 -11.79
C PRO A 534 -52.01 9.23 -10.31
N VAL A 535 -50.88 9.53 -9.64
CA VAL A 535 -50.88 9.94 -8.23
C VAL A 535 -51.49 11.34 -8.13
N THR A 536 -52.62 11.44 -7.42
CA THR A 536 -53.28 12.73 -7.17
C THR A 536 -52.40 13.61 -6.28
N VAL A 537 -52.01 14.77 -6.81
CA VAL A 537 -51.28 15.79 -6.04
C VAL A 537 -52.26 16.43 -5.03
N PRO A 538 -51.96 16.46 -3.72
CA PRO A 538 -52.84 17.07 -2.74
C PRO A 538 -52.89 18.59 -2.87
N GLU A 539 -53.93 19.21 -2.33
CA GLU A 539 -53.99 20.67 -2.21
C GLU A 539 -52.86 21.18 -1.30
N LEU A 540 -52.27 22.31 -1.67
CA LEU A 540 -51.19 22.94 -0.90
C LEU A 540 -51.77 23.59 0.37
N PRO A 541 -51.37 23.18 1.58
CA PRO A 541 -51.81 23.85 2.80
C PRO A 541 -51.34 25.31 2.85
N LEU A 542 -52.15 26.16 3.46
CA LEU A 542 -51.89 27.60 3.53
C LEU A 542 -50.55 27.91 4.22
N GLY A 543 -49.72 28.72 3.56
CA GLY A 543 -48.44 29.20 4.10
C GLY A 543 -47.21 28.37 3.73
N TYR A 544 -47.34 27.32 2.92
CA TYR A 544 -46.21 26.56 2.38
C TYR A 544 -45.84 27.02 0.95
N PRO A 545 -44.56 26.91 0.54
CA PRO A 545 -44.15 27.16 -0.84
C PRO A 545 -44.49 25.97 -1.75
N ALA A 546 -44.67 26.25 -3.05
CA ALA A 546 -44.80 25.22 -4.08
C ALA A 546 -44.03 25.61 -5.35
N HIS A 547 -42.82 25.08 -5.49
CA HIS A 547 -41.99 25.18 -6.68
C HIS A 547 -42.23 24.00 -7.63
N ASN A 548 -42.72 22.88 -7.10
CA ASN A 548 -43.04 21.66 -7.86
C ASN A 548 -44.11 20.81 -7.13
N ALA A 549 -44.62 19.77 -7.79
CA ALA A 549 -45.70 18.93 -7.26
C ALA A 549 -45.32 18.13 -5.99
N ILE A 550 -44.04 17.82 -5.75
CA ILE A 550 -43.58 17.10 -4.55
C ILE A 550 -43.77 17.97 -3.30
N ASP A 551 -43.58 19.29 -3.44
CA ASP A 551 -43.74 20.25 -2.33
C ASP A 551 -45.15 20.20 -1.73
N HIS A 552 -46.17 19.90 -2.54
CA HIS A 552 -47.55 19.71 -2.07
C HIS A 552 -47.68 18.49 -1.15
N PHE A 553 -47.09 17.34 -1.51
CA PHE A 553 -47.12 16.14 -0.67
C PHE A 553 -46.37 16.37 0.65
N ILE A 554 -45.21 17.04 0.58
CA ILE A 554 -44.42 17.40 1.78
C ILE A 554 -45.24 18.34 2.67
N ALA A 555 -45.79 19.43 2.12
CA ALA A 555 -46.57 20.39 2.87
C ALA A 555 -47.84 19.78 3.48
N ALA A 556 -48.57 18.96 2.72
CA ALA A 556 -49.74 18.22 3.20
C ALA A 556 -49.38 17.29 4.36
N ARG A 557 -48.25 16.57 4.28
CA ARG A 557 -47.77 15.72 5.37
C ARG A 557 -47.35 16.53 6.59
N ILE A 558 -46.66 17.66 6.44
CA ILE A 558 -46.30 18.54 7.57
C ILE A 558 -47.56 19.13 8.21
N ALA A 559 -48.55 19.56 7.43
CA ALA A 559 -49.81 20.09 7.95
C ALA A 559 -50.60 19.02 8.74
N LYS A 560 -50.70 17.79 8.22
CA LYS A 560 -51.29 16.63 8.92
C LYS A 560 -50.54 16.37 10.24
N VAL A 561 -49.23 16.19 10.19
CA VAL A 561 -48.36 15.95 11.37
C VAL A 561 -48.50 17.06 12.42
N LYS A 562 -48.61 18.32 12.00
CA LYS A 562 -48.83 19.46 12.90
C LYS A 562 -50.21 19.43 13.54
N GLN A 563 -51.25 19.04 12.80
CA GLN A 563 -52.59 18.87 13.34
C GLN A 563 -52.63 17.72 14.36
N ASP A 564 -52.02 16.58 14.03
CA ASP A 564 -51.91 15.41 14.89
C ASP A 564 -51.15 15.75 16.19
N SER A 565 -50.06 16.55 16.09
CA SER A 565 -49.31 16.98 17.29
C SER A 565 -50.12 17.92 18.21
N VAL A 566 -50.93 18.82 17.64
CA VAL A 566 -51.76 19.75 18.43
C VAL A 566 -52.91 19.03 19.13
N GLN A 567 -53.41 17.92 18.58
CA GLN A 567 -54.39 17.07 19.28
C GLN A 567 -53.81 16.37 20.53
N GLY A 568 -52.49 16.27 20.65
CA GLY A 568 -51.81 15.80 21.87
C GLY A 568 -51.60 16.86 22.96
N GLU A 569 -51.79 18.15 22.67
CA GLU A 569 -51.49 19.27 23.59
C GLU A 569 -52.62 19.57 24.60
N THR A 570 -53.50 18.62 24.93
CA THR A 570 -54.57 18.82 25.94
C THR A 570 -54.05 18.76 27.38
N GLY A 571 -53.08 19.61 27.72
CA GLY A 571 -52.65 19.92 29.09
C GLY A 571 -51.65 18.98 29.77
N GLY A 572 -51.21 17.90 29.10
CA GLY A 572 -50.20 16.96 29.62
C GLY A 572 -48.75 17.30 29.26
N VAL A 573 -47.83 16.41 29.63
CA VAL A 573 -46.40 16.48 29.31
C VAL A 573 -46.14 16.19 27.84
N ASP A 574 -45.48 17.13 27.15
CA ASP A 574 -45.12 16.98 25.74
C ASP A 574 -43.88 16.09 25.57
N TYR A 575 -44.08 14.93 24.94
CA TYR A 575 -42.99 13.98 24.68
C TYR A 575 -41.84 14.59 23.87
N PHE A 576 -42.10 15.33 22.79
CA PHE A 576 -41.04 15.84 21.92
C PHE A 576 -40.34 17.07 22.47
N LYS A 577 -41.05 17.93 23.22
CA LYS A 577 -40.46 19.14 23.81
C LYS A 577 -39.78 18.88 25.17
N GLN A 578 -40.24 17.88 25.93
CA GLN A 578 -39.82 17.71 27.34
C GLN A 578 -39.15 16.36 27.61
N ILE A 579 -39.71 15.24 27.14
CA ILE A 579 -39.20 13.89 27.47
C ILE A 579 -38.05 13.48 26.56
N ARG A 580 -38.21 13.61 25.24
CA ARG A 580 -37.21 13.20 24.26
C ARG A 580 -35.86 13.91 24.46
N PRO A 581 -35.76 15.23 24.72
CA PRO A 581 -34.47 15.87 25.00
C PRO A 581 -33.79 15.35 26.27
N LEU A 582 -34.58 14.95 27.28
CA LEU A 582 -34.07 14.31 28.50
C LEU A 582 -33.53 12.91 28.21
N LEU A 583 -34.26 12.09 27.45
CA LEU A 583 -33.77 10.76 27.03
C LEU A 583 -32.55 10.84 26.10
N GLU A 584 -32.53 11.81 25.18
CA GLU A 584 -31.38 12.07 24.29
C GLU A 584 -30.12 12.47 25.09
N SER A 585 -30.26 13.28 26.15
CA SER A 585 -29.12 13.76 26.94
C SER A 585 -28.66 12.81 28.05
N ARG A 586 -29.53 11.95 28.59
CA ARG A 586 -29.22 11.08 29.74
C ARG A 586 -29.15 9.57 29.42
N CYS A 587 -29.84 9.11 28.38
CA CYS A 587 -30.09 7.68 28.17
C CYS A 587 -29.53 7.12 26.85
N TYR A 588 -29.61 7.88 25.75
CA TYR A 588 -29.38 7.35 24.40
C TYR A 588 -27.92 6.96 24.11
N ASP A 589 -26.94 7.49 24.84
CA ASP A 589 -25.54 7.06 24.70
C ASP A 589 -25.32 5.57 25.04
N CYS A 590 -26.20 4.96 25.85
CA CYS A 590 -26.17 3.54 26.19
C CYS A 590 -27.38 2.73 25.69
N HIS A 591 -28.53 3.38 25.47
CA HIS A 591 -29.81 2.70 25.21
C HIS A 591 -30.43 3.05 23.84
N ARG A 592 -29.59 3.20 22.81
CA ARG A 592 -30.01 3.53 21.44
C ARG A 592 -29.50 2.52 20.41
N GLY A 593 -30.37 2.14 19.47
CA GLY A 593 -29.99 1.33 18.31
C GLY A 593 -29.60 -0.12 18.62
N GLY A 594 -29.03 -0.82 17.63
CA GLY A 594 -28.84 -2.30 17.65
C GLY A 594 -27.67 -2.84 18.48
N LYS A 595 -27.15 -2.07 19.45
CA LYS A 595 -26.14 -2.49 20.44
C LYS A 595 -26.39 -1.84 21.81
N ALA A 596 -27.65 -1.61 22.14
CA ALA A 596 -28.06 -1.05 23.41
C ALA A 596 -27.66 -1.97 24.58
N LYS A 597 -27.36 -1.38 25.75
CA LYS A 597 -26.98 -2.17 26.93
C LYS A 597 -28.19 -2.90 27.53
N GLY A 598 -28.01 -4.18 27.88
CA GLY A 598 -29.07 -5.06 28.40
C GLY A 598 -30.25 -5.26 27.43
N ASP A 599 -29.98 -5.10 26.12
CA ASP A 599 -30.93 -5.03 25.00
C ASP A 599 -32.07 -4.01 25.15
N LEU A 600 -32.02 -3.15 26.17
CA LEU A 600 -33.01 -2.12 26.43
C LEU A 600 -32.80 -0.93 25.49
N ARG A 601 -33.72 -0.74 24.53
CA ARG A 601 -33.80 0.49 23.74
C ARG A 601 -34.80 1.48 24.32
N LEU A 602 -34.35 2.71 24.51
CA LEU A 602 -35.18 3.85 24.98
C LEU A 602 -35.51 4.84 23.84
N ASP A 603 -35.06 4.58 22.60
CA ASP A 603 -35.33 5.38 21.41
C ASP A 603 -36.54 4.92 20.57
N ASP A 604 -37.22 3.86 21.01
CA ASP A 604 -38.36 3.24 20.31
C ASP A 604 -39.50 2.86 21.27
N HIS A 605 -40.73 3.28 20.93
CA HIS A 605 -41.90 3.06 21.77
C HIS A 605 -42.25 1.58 21.98
N ALA A 606 -42.10 0.74 20.96
CA ALA A 606 -42.37 -0.69 21.11
C ALA A 606 -41.35 -1.36 22.05
N SER A 607 -40.09 -0.94 21.98
CA SER A 607 -39.02 -1.43 22.85
C SER A 607 -39.23 -1.03 24.32
N VAL A 608 -39.60 0.22 24.64
CA VAL A 608 -39.77 0.63 26.06
C VAL A 608 -40.91 -0.09 26.77
N LEU A 609 -41.98 -0.44 26.04
CA LEU A 609 -43.10 -1.24 26.57
C LEU A 609 -42.76 -2.73 26.70
N THR A 610 -41.73 -3.20 26.01
CA THR A 610 -41.27 -4.60 26.11
C THR A 610 -40.21 -4.75 27.20
N GLY A 611 -39.29 -3.79 27.31
CA GLY A 611 -38.14 -3.85 28.19
C GLY A 611 -36.86 -4.35 27.53
N GLY A 612 -35.84 -4.57 28.35
CA GLY A 612 -34.62 -5.30 28.00
C GLY A 612 -34.57 -6.69 28.66
N ASP A 613 -33.39 -7.29 28.70
CA ASP A 613 -33.15 -8.68 29.11
C ASP A 613 -33.61 -9.06 30.55
N TYR A 614 -33.71 -8.08 31.46
CA TYR A 614 -33.72 -8.36 32.91
C TYR A 614 -34.95 -7.84 33.68
N ASP A 615 -35.37 -6.59 33.44
CA ASP A 615 -36.29 -5.88 34.34
C ASP A 615 -37.76 -5.90 33.88
N GLY A 616 -38.06 -6.53 32.74
CA GLY A 616 -39.37 -6.41 32.09
C GLY A 616 -39.60 -5.00 31.50
N PRO A 617 -40.86 -4.61 31.26
CA PRO A 617 -41.20 -3.32 30.65
C PRO A 617 -40.51 -2.14 31.35
N ALA A 618 -39.71 -1.38 30.59
CA ALA A 618 -39.04 -0.20 31.14
C ALA A 618 -40.06 0.88 31.52
N ILE A 619 -41.16 0.97 30.76
CA ILE A 619 -42.28 1.87 31.04
C ILE A 619 -43.59 1.07 30.98
N VAL A 620 -44.40 1.21 32.03
CA VAL A 620 -45.78 0.73 32.08
C VAL A 620 -46.72 1.96 32.10
N PRO A 621 -47.41 2.27 30.98
CA PRO A 621 -48.32 3.41 30.88
C PRO A 621 -49.33 3.49 32.03
N GLY A 622 -49.39 4.65 32.70
CA GLY A 622 -50.27 4.90 33.84
C GLY A 622 -49.80 4.32 35.19
N HIS A 623 -48.73 3.53 35.20
CA HIS A 623 -48.24 2.81 36.39
C HIS A 623 -46.75 3.11 36.64
N VAL A 624 -46.51 4.27 37.28
CA VAL A 624 -45.17 4.75 37.64
C VAL A 624 -44.40 3.72 38.47
N ASP A 625 -45.04 3.16 39.50
CA ASP A 625 -44.43 2.19 40.44
C ASP A 625 -44.30 0.76 39.87
N GLN A 626 -44.61 0.57 38.57
CA GLN A 626 -44.37 -0.68 37.83
C GLN A 626 -43.41 -0.46 36.65
N SER A 627 -42.85 0.75 36.51
CA SER A 627 -41.99 1.13 35.39
C SER A 627 -40.53 1.05 35.80
N ALA A 628 -39.81 -0.01 35.40
CA ALA A 628 -38.43 -0.25 35.81
C ALA A 628 -37.46 0.91 35.51
N LEU A 629 -37.76 1.75 34.50
CA LEU A 629 -37.01 2.98 34.24
C LEU A 629 -36.94 3.89 35.47
N ILE A 630 -38.04 4.02 36.22
CA ILE A 630 -38.13 4.88 37.40
C ILE A 630 -37.29 4.31 38.54
N ASP A 631 -37.38 3.00 38.79
CA ASP A 631 -36.60 2.33 39.84
C ASP A 631 -35.09 2.44 39.57
N ARG A 632 -34.68 2.34 38.30
CA ARG A 632 -33.28 2.47 37.87
C ARG A 632 -32.73 3.89 38.01
N ILE A 633 -33.51 4.94 37.75
CA ILE A 633 -33.05 6.34 37.89
C ILE A 633 -33.15 6.89 39.31
N THR A 634 -33.87 6.22 40.22
CA THR A 634 -33.98 6.61 41.64
C THR A 634 -33.43 5.54 42.60
N SER A 635 -32.49 4.71 42.17
CA SER A 635 -31.84 3.70 43.01
C SER A 635 -30.72 4.32 43.85
N ASP A 636 -30.61 3.94 45.12
CA ASP A 636 -29.48 4.31 46.00
C ASP A 636 -28.25 3.38 45.83
N ASP A 637 -28.34 2.35 44.96
CA ASP A 637 -27.28 1.36 44.72
C ASP A 637 -26.43 1.75 43.49
N GLU A 638 -25.14 2.01 43.71
CA GLU A 638 -24.18 2.45 42.68
C GLU A 638 -24.01 1.45 41.52
N ASP A 639 -24.26 0.16 41.73
CA ASP A 639 -24.19 -0.87 40.66
C ASP A 639 -25.50 -0.96 39.84
N VAL A 640 -26.59 -0.35 40.32
CA VAL A 640 -27.95 -0.46 39.76
C VAL A 640 -28.44 0.85 39.15
N ILE A 641 -28.02 1.99 39.71
CA ILE A 641 -28.45 3.34 39.34
C ILE A 641 -28.08 3.69 37.88
N MET A 642 -28.98 4.40 37.20
CA MET A 642 -28.79 4.89 35.84
C MET A 642 -28.89 6.43 35.80
N PRO A 643 -27.95 7.13 35.14
CA PRO A 643 -26.82 6.61 34.38
C PRO A 643 -25.67 6.12 35.28
N PRO A 644 -24.95 5.03 34.91
CA PRO A 644 -23.87 4.47 35.73
C PRO A 644 -22.55 5.24 35.59
N LYS A 645 -22.56 6.33 34.79
CA LYS A 645 -21.47 7.29 34.59
C LYS A 645 -22.09 8.65 34.26
N GLY A 646 -21.73 9.66 35.02
CA GLY A 646 -22.31 11.02 34.92
C GLY A 646 -23.16 11.35 36.14
N GLU A 647 -23.68 12.57 36.19
CA GLU A 647 -24.58 12.99 37.26
C GLU A 647 -25.93 12.26 37.16
N PRO A 648 -26.53 11.82 38.29
CA PRO A 648 -27.91 11.38 38.34
C PRO A 648 -28.91 12.40 37.76
N LEU A 649 -30.13 11.96 37.50
CA LEU A 649 -31.21 12.85 37.10
C LEU A 649 -31.64 13.71 38.31
N THR A 650 -31.96 14.98 38.08
CA THR A 650 -32.49 15.86 39.13
C THR A 650 -33.91 15.49 39.51
N ASP A 651 -34.36 15.93 40.69
CA ASP A 651 -35.74 15.71 41.15
C ASP A 651 -36.79 16.23 40.15
N GLU A 652 -36.50 17.32 39.42
CA GLU A 652 -37.36 17.83 38.35
C GLU A 652 -37.39 16.92 37.12
N GLU A 653 -36.24 16.39 36.68
CA GLU A 653 -36.13 15.45 35.55
C GLU A 653 -36.85 14.13 35.88
N VAL A 654 -36.65 13.59 37.09
CA VAL A 654 -37.37 12.41 37.59
C VAL A 654 -38.88 12.69 37.70
N SER A 655 -39.28 13.84 38.25
CA SER A 655 -40.69 14.22 38.38
C SER A 655 -41.37 14.39 37.03
N LEU A 656 -40.65 14.85 36.01
CA LEU A 656 -41.13 14.98 34.64
C LEU A 656 -41.39 13.61 34.01
N LEU A 657 -40.46 12.65 34.14
CA LEU A 657 -40.64 11.26 33.70
C LEU A 657 -41.79 10.57 34.43
N ARG A 658 -41.84 10.68 35.78
CA ARG A 658 -42.94 10.13 36.58
C ARG A 658 -44.31 10.68 36.13
N ARG A 659 -44.42 11.99 35.88
CA ARG A 659 -45.67 12.61 35.41
C ARG A 659 -46.08 12.12 34.03
N TRP A 660 -45.15 12.08 33.06
CA TRP A 660 -45.42 11.58 31.72
C TRP A 660 -45.89 10.12 31.73
N ILE A 661 -45.24 9.25 32.51
CA ILE A 661 -45.67 7.86 32.69
C ILE A 661 -47.07 7.81 33.33
N GLN A 662 -47.33 8.61 34.36
CA GLN A 662 -48.63 8.68 35.04
C GLN A 662 -49.77 9.14 34.11
N GLU A 663 -49.47 10.02 33.16
CA GLU A 663 -50.39 10.50 32.11
C GLU A 663 -50.57 9.49 30.95
N GLY A 664 -50.02 8.27 31.08
CA GLY A 664 -50.15 7.20 30.09
C GLY A 664 -48.96 7.07 29.13
N ALA A 665 -47.81 7.66 29.45
CA ALA A 665 -46.58 7.64 28.66
C ALA A 665 -46.80 8.01 27.18
N VAL A 666 -47.68 8.99 26.92
CA VAL A 666 -48.13 9.33 25.56
C VAL A 666 -46.92 9.65 24.68
N TRP A 667 -46.68 8.80 23.69
CA TRP A 667 -45.60 8.90 22.72
C TRP A 667 -46.22 8.97 21.33
N PRO A 668 -46.29 10.15 20.68
CA PRO A 668 -46.92 10.27 19.38
C PRO A 668 -46.15 9.46 18.33
N GLN A 669 -46.81 8.46 17.75
CA GLN A 669 -46.26 7.69 16.65
C GLN A 669 -46.62 8.37 15.33
N PHE A 670 -45.60 8.78 14.59
CA PHE A 670 -45.78 9.18 13.20
C PHE A 670 -45.74 7.93 12.33
N ASP A 671 -46.91 7.40 11.98
CA ASP A 671 -47.03 6.32 11.01
C ASP A 671 -46.53 6.81 9.63
N VAL A 672 -45.31 6.41 9.27
CA VAL A 672 -44.62 6.79 8.04
C VAL A 672 -45.00 5.92 6.83
N ASP A 673 -45.76 4.85 7.05
CA ASP A 673 -46.13 3.87 6.02
C ASP A 673 -47.60 4.02 5.54
N SER A 674 -48.30 5.11 5.92
CA SER A 674 -49.64 5.50 5.44
C SER A 674 -49.75 6.85 4.71
#